data_AF-A0A7U2QYT6-F1
#
_entry.id   AF-A0A7U2QYT6-F1
#
_cell.length_a   1.000
_cell.length_b   1.000
_cell.length_c   1.000
_cell.angle_alpha   90.00
_cell.angle_beta   90.00
_cell.angle_gamma   90.00
#
_symmetry.space_group_name_H-M   'P 1'
#
loop_
_entity.id
_entity.type
_entity.pdbx_description
1 polymer ?
#
loop_
_entity_poly.entity_id
_entity_poly.type
_entity_poly.pdbx_seq_one_letter_code
_entity_poly.pdbx_strand_id
1 'polypeptide(L)'
;MAQTQEKYDIVIVGAGPVGILLSLCMSRWGYKVKHIDNRPVPTATGRADGIQPRSTEILRNLGLKRQIMAYKPAKVYDVAFWDPLPGEQGIHRTGSWPSCPRFIDTRYPFTTLVHQGKIERVFLDEIEKAGTTVERPWTITGFKNDGLDETYPVEVQLKCLDTNVIQTVRSKYLFSGEGARSFVRQQLGIQIHHKDPISYVWGVMDGVVRTNFPDIETKCTIHSDAGSIMVIPREDNMVRLYVQIASSSDPDFNPRKTATAEEVQEVAKKILKPYWVEWDRVEWYSVYPIGQGISEKYTLDERVFMGGDACHTHSPKAGQGMNTAFHDALNMAWKLHAVESGLADRSILSTYETERKDIAETLLNFDAKYASLFSKRRPTAGEVGSASHATVASGGEEEDEFVKTFKSSCEFTSGYGVAYKPNIFNWDSSHPAKSSLFEVPGVRLAAGRAFTPSTVTRLADANFVHLEQEVPANGAFRIFIFAGKQEKTKKAITDLAANLEKERSFLSVYRRPDIADVSFFERHQPHSKLFTLCLVYAAQKNQVDMEAVPQILRDYHHHIYADDIPDVRVPNAKFAAHEKLGFDPEKGGVVVCRPDSHVACTVQLVEGSGTADALNAYFNAFSTKPLGQDQQQSQLSLLWVHVPGGVCAEDAHRDYIIISLCGSHSPHRLIIKIFINSTRSCKLYQQPDNKMLSLVLSAELTGVTDLRPQDTPEDPYYYTFKVQCTSCRETHPNWVSFNRFVSHVWRISCPRPLEQFLKITLTQAKYKSYRSNMKSLEAAERRTLSGNASFAKSVRSFPTRLALPAANKCDQKTHSASIVAGPNVYEADEKRKGRKVIDIDCRGLEFTDFKADGEWQAKGTESSTPFTAIDLSEGEWYDYDEKAGDEVAIKEITWECDIFGQHEENYLTKDVSLADPDQTSITMSFQPVNPRPFLQTRVGTEMVIRLKWGQTEYKGKLESIDSYMNVLLRDTEEFIDGKNTGTLGLVLIRCNNILWMGSADNVEMTDLGLR
;
A
#
# COMPACT_ATOMS: atom_id res chain seq x y z
N MET A 1 -30.74 -21.69 -19.79
CA MET A 1 -29.58 -20.82 -20.10
C MET A 1 -28.51 -21.14 -19.10
N ALA A 2 -27.35 -21.65 -19.51
CA ALA A 2 -26.24 -21.88 -18.59
C ALA A 2 -25.77 -20.51 -18.06
N GLN A 3 -25.86 -20.28 -16.75
CA GLN A 3 -25.19 -19.13 -16.13
C GLN A 3 -23.71 -19.28 -16.43
N THR A 4 -23.12 -18.33 -17.16
CA THR A 4 -21.67 -18.26 -17.36
C THR A 4 -21.01 -18.13 -15.99
N GLN A 5 -20.34 -19.20 -15.55
CA GLN A 5 -19.61 -19.25 -14.29
C GLN A 5 -18.50 -18.19 -14.30
N GLU A 6 -18.44 -17.36 -13.27
CA GLU A 6 -17.43 -16.30 -13.20
C GLU A 6 -16.02 -16.90 -13.02
N LYS A 7 -15.04 -16.33 -13.71
CA LYS A 7 -13.64 -16.79 -13.74
C LYS A 7 -12.71 -15.76 -13.09
N TYR A 8 -11.76 -16.22 -12.28
CA TYR A 8 -10.80 -15.41 -11.53
C TYR A 8 -9.39 -15.99 -11.63
N ASP A 9 -8.35 -15.16 -11.55
CA ASP A 9 -6.99 -15.69 -11.43
C ASP A 9 -6.80 -16.34 -10.06
N ILE A 10 -7.32 -15.70 -9.00
CA ILE A 10 -7.24 -16.22 -7.63
C ILE A 10 -8.50 -15.92 -6.83
N VAL A 11 -8.94 -16.92 -6.06
CA VAL A 11 -9.93 -16.75 -4.98
C VAL A 11 -9.19 -16.75 -3.65
N ILE A 12 -9.37 -15.71 -2.84
CA ILE A 12 -8.78 -15.55 -1.52
C ILE A 12 -9.90 -15.61 -0.48
N VAL A 13 -9.78 -16.54 0.47
CA VAL A 13 -10.76 -16.73 1.55
C VAL A 13 -10.17 -16.28 2.88
N GLY A 14 -10.74 -15.24 3.46
CA GLY A 14 -10.31 -14.65 4.73
C GLY A 14 -9.50 -13.36 4.53
N ALA A 15 -10.03 -12.26 5.06
CA ALA A 15 -9.45 -10.92 5.01
C ALA A 15 -8.70 -10.58 6.30
N GLY A 16 -7.90 -11.53 6.80
CA GLY A 16 -6.84 -11.25 7.77
C GLY A 16 -5.58 -10.69 7.08
N PRO A 17 -4.49 -10.44 7.83
CA PRO A 17 -3.27 -9.81 7.31
C PRO A 17 -2.66 -10.48 6.07
N VAL A 18 -2.67 -11.82 6.02
CA VAL A 18 -2.16 -12.58 4.85
C VAL A 18 -3.05 -12.38 3.61
N GLY A 19 -4.37 -12.44 3.77
CA GLY A 19 -5.32 -12.32 2.66
C GLY A 19 -5.38 -10.92 2.07
N ILE A 20 -5.37 -9.87 2.91
CA ILE A 20 -5.40 -8.47 2.46
C ILE A 20 -4.11 -8.09 1.74
N LEU A 21 -2.93 -8.50 2.23
CA LEU A 21 -1.67 -8.17 1.55
C LEU A 21 -1.56 -8.92 0.21
N LEU A 22 -1.91 -10.20 0.18
CA LEU A 22 -1.92 -10.98 -1.06
C LEU A 22 -2.89 -10.37 -2.08
N SER A 23 -4.10 -10.02 -1.65
CA SER A 23 -5.10 -9.35 -2.49
C SER A 23 -4.59 -8.03 -3.05
N LEU A 24 -3.90 -7.22 -2.23
CA LEU A 24 -3.33 -5.95 -2.66
C LEU A 24 -2.26 -6.13 -3.74
N CYS A 25 -1.29 -7.02 -3.52
CA CYS A 25 -0.24 -7.31 -4.49
C CYS A 25 -0.84 -7.79 -5.82
N MET A 26 -1.71 -8.81 -5.76
CA MET A 26 -2.30 -9.39 -6.96
C MET A 26 -3.16 -8.37 -7.73
N SER A 27 -3.94 -7.55 -7.02
CA SER A 27 -4.77 -6.52 -7.67
C SER A 27 -3.91 -5.43 -8.32
N ARG A 28 -2.88 -4.93 -7.63
CA ARG A 28 -1.97 -3.91 -8.19
C ARG A 28 -1.17 -4.40 -9.39
N TRP A 29 -0.92 -5.70 -9.48
CA TRP A 29 -0.22 -6.29 -10.62
C TRP A 29 -1.17 -6.73 -11.75
N GLY A 30 -2.46 -6.37 -11.65
CA GLY A 30 -3.43 -6.53 -12.73
C GLY A 30 -4.14 -7.89 -12.78
N TYR A 31 -4.05 -8.70 -11.73
CA TYR A 31 -4.76 -9.98 -11.67
C TYR A 31 -6.20 -9.82 -11.21
N LYS A 32 -7.09 -10.68 -11.72
CA LYS A 32 -8.50 -10.67 -11.34
C LYS A 32 -8.70 -11.48 -10.05
N VAL A 33 -8.95 -10.78 -8.95
CA VAL A 33 -9.06 -11.35 -7.60
C VAL A 33 -10.51 -11.42 -7.14
N LYS A 34 -10.93 -12.57 -6.58
CA LYS A 34 -12.14 -12.69 -5.75
C LYS A 34 -11.71 -12.81 -4.31
N HIS A 35 -11.98 -11.81 -3.47
CA HIS A 35 -11.61 -11.84 -2.06
C HIS A 35 -12.86 -11.80 -1.19
N ILE A 36 -13.05 -12.83 -0.35
CA ILE A 36 -14.20 -12.95 0.55
C ILE A 36 -13.78 -13.01 2.02
N ASP A 37 -14.64 -12.56 2.93
CA ASP A 37 -14.51 -12.78 4.38
C ASP A 37 -15.90 -12.98 5.00
N ASN A 38 -15.98 -13.86 6.00
CA ASN A 38 -17.24 -14.23 6.63
C ASN A 38 -17.70 -13.23 7.69
N ARG A 39 -16.83 -12.33 8.16
CA ARG A 39 -17.19 -11.29 9.11
C ARG A 39 -17.97 -10.21 8.38
N PRO A 40 -19.05 -9.68 8.98
CA PRO A 40 -19.91 -8.67 8.33
C PRO A 40 -19.22 -7.31 8.20
N VAL A 41 -18.26 -7.00 9.08
CA VAL A 41 -17.51 -5.74 9.09
C VAL A 41 -16.01 -5.99 9.24
N PRO A 42 -15.16 -5.05 8.80
CA PRO A 42 -13.73 -5.06 9.13
C PRO A 42 -13.50 -5.12 10.64
N THR A 43 -12.28 -5.47 11.05
CA THR A 43 -11.97 -5.73 12.46
C THR A 43 -12.22 -4.50 13.35
N ALA A 44 -13.30 -4.52 14.13
CA ALA A 44 -13.68 -3.45 15.05
C ALA A 44 -12.72 -3.36 16.26
N THR A 45 -12.28 -4.50 16.78
CA THR A 45 -11.31 -4.63 17.87
C THR A 45 -10.28 -5.71 17.52
N GLY A 46 -9.02 -5.30 17.33
CA GLY A 46 -7.95 -6.11 16.75
C GLY A 46 -7.22 -7.02 17.73
N ARG A 47 -6.82 -8.20 17.25
CA ARG A 47 -6.01 -9.17 18.02
C ARG A 47 -4.50 -8.91 17.91
N ALA A 48 -4.06 -8.28 16.82
CA ALA A 48 -2.68 -7.88 16.60
C ALA A 48 -2.52 -6.34 16.66
N ASP A 49 -1.31 -5.88 16.96
CA ASP A 49 -0.97 -4.46 17.00
C ASP A 49 0.49 -4.18 16.59
N GLY A 50 1.41 -5.10 16.88
CA GLY A 50 2.84 -4.96 16.59
C GLY A 50 3.24 -5.22 15.14
N ILE A 51 3.86 -4.22 14.52
CA ILE A 51 4.58 -4.30 13.25
C ILE A 51 6.08 -4.20 13.54
N GLN A 52 6.82 -5.25 13.19
CA GLN A 52 8.27 -5.35 13.38
C GLN A 52 9.05 -4.51 12.35
N PRO A 53 10.33 -4.19 12.61
CA PRO A 53 11.19 -3.42 11.70
C PRO A 53 11.14 -3.90 10.24
N ARG A 54 11.34 -5.20 10.00
CA ARG A 54 11.32 -5.76 8.64
C ARG A 54 9.95 -5.65 7.96
N SER A 55 8.87 -5.83 8.71
CA SER A 55 7.51 -5.63 8.19
C SER A 55 7.22 -4.16 7.87
N THR A 56 7.80 -3.23 8.63
CA THR A 56 7.72 -1.79 8.31
C THR A 56 8.40 -1.46 6.97
N GLU A 57 9.50 -2.14 6.63
CA GLU A 57 10.12 -2.02 5.30
C GLU A 57 9.26 -2.60 4.18
N ILE A 58 8.63 -3.76 4.39
CA ILE A 58 7.68 -4.32 3.43
C ILE A 58 6.54 -3.33 3.17
N LEU A 59 5.96 -2.76 4.23
CA LEU A 59 4.89 -1.76 4.13
C LEU A 59 5.39 -0.47 3.47
N ARG A 60 6.65 -0.08 3.66
CA ARG A 60 7.27 1.05 2.96
C ARG A 60 7.40 0.78 1.45
N ASN A 61 7.83 -0.42 1.07
CA ASN A 61 7.97 -0.82 -0.33
C ASN A 61 6.63 -1.02 -1.03
N LEU A 62 5.56 -1.28 -0.27
CA LEU A 62 4.17 -1.25 -0.73
C LEU A 62 3.55 0.16 -0.70
N GLY A 63 4.27 1.20 -0.25
CA GLY A 63 3.75 2.57 -0.17
C GLY A 63 2.73 2.82 0.95
N LEU A 64 2.57 1.89 1.89
CA LEU A 64 1.55 1.94 2.95
C LEU A 64 2.05 2.60 4.24
N LYS A 65 3.37 2.60 4.48
CA LYS A 65 3.97 3.13 5.71
C LYS A 65 3.46 4.53 6.08
N ARG A 66 3.36 5.45 5.11
CA ARG A 66 2.93 6.84 5.37
C ARG A 66 1.50 6.89 5.94
N GLN A 67 0.58 6.13 5.36
CA GLN A 67 -0.81 6.08 5.77
C GLN A 67 -0.95 5.45 7.17
N ILE A 68 -0.15 4.42 7.47
CA ILE A 68 -0.11 3.80 8.80
C ILE A 68 0.43 4.78 9.84
N MET A 69 1.50 5.51 9.52
CA MET A 69 2.10 6.49 10.43
C MET A 69 1.21 7.70 10.69
N ALA A 70 0.26 8.02 9.80
CA ALA A 70 -0.71 9.09 9.98
C ALA A 70 -1.66 8.82 11.18
N TYR A 71 -1.84 7.56 11.58
CA TYR A 71 -2.58 7.19 12.79
C TYR A 71 -1.79 7.39 14.10
N LYS A 72 -0.61 8.02 14.05
CA LYS A 72 0.25 8.27 15.21
C LYS A 72 0.49 7.01 16.06
N PRO A 73 1.00 5.92 15.45
CA PRO A 73 1.25 4.67 16.15
C PRO A 73 2.26 4.87 17.29
N ALA A 74 2.12 4.11 18.37
CA ALA A 74 3.15 4.04 19.41
C ALA A 74 4.43 3.41 18.81
N LYS A 75 5.59 3.95 19.16
CA LYS A 75 6.89 3.49 18.68
C LYS A 75 7.72 3.01 19.86
N VAL A 76 8.02 1.72 19.89
CA VAL A 76 8.80 1.10 20.97
C VAL A 76 10.25 1.01 20.55
N TYR A 77 11.08 1.84 21.18
CA TYR A 77 12.53 1.84 21.02
C TYR A 77 13.25 1.04 22.10
N ASP A 78 12.66 0.93 23.29
CA ASP A 78 13.25 0.30 24.48
C ASP A 78 12.25 -0.65 25.13
N VAL A 79 12.76 -1.69 25.79
CA VAL A 79 11.98 -2.70 26.51
C VAL A 79 12.49 -2.79 27.95
N ALA A 80 11.63 -2.49 28.92
CA ALA A 80 11.98 -2.59 30.33
C ALA A 80 11.65 -3.98 30.91
N PHE A 81 12.44 -4.41 31.88
CA PHE A 81 12.28 -5.68 32.59
C PHE A 81 12.11 -5.41 34.08
N TRP A 82 11.09 -6.02 34.66
CA TRP A 82 10.71 -5.87 36.06
C TRP A 82 10.59 -7.24 36.71
N ASP A 83 11.20 -7.39 37.88
CA ASP A 83 11.24 -8.64 38.64
C ASP A 83 10.93 -8.39 40.11
N PRO A 84 10.62 -9.45 40.90
CA PRO A 84 10.45 -9.33 42.34
C PRO A 84 11.72 -8.83 43.03
N LEU A 85 11.56 -8.00 44.06
CA LEU A 85 12.65 -7.57 44.93
C LEU A 85 13.25 -8.77 45.69
N PRO A 86 14.59 -8.94 45.73
CA PRO A 86 15.21 -10.00 46.52
C PRO A 86 14.96 -9.81 48.03
N GLY A 87 14.09 -10.63 48.62
CA GLY A 87 13.83 -10.62 50.08
C GLY A 87 12.85 -9.56 50.58
N GLU A 88 12.20 -8.80 49.68
CA GLU A 88 11.17 -7.81 50.00
C GLU A 88 9.92 -8.02 49.12
N GLN A 89 8.77 -7.46 49.52
CA GLN A 89 7.56 -7.50 48.71
C GLN A 89 7.56 -6.38 47.67
N GLY A 90 7.30 -6.72 46.41
CA GLY A 90 7.12 -5.77 45.32
C GLY A 90 8.01 -6.04 44.12
N ILE A 91 7.86 -5.23 43.08
CA ILE A 91 8.65 -5.32 41.84
C ILE A 91 9.59 -4.13 41.68
N HIS A 92 10.72 -4.35 41.03
CA HIS A 92 11.67 -3.29 40.66
C HIS A 92 12.22 -3.51 39.24
N ARG A 93 12.65 -2.42 38.60
CA ARG A 93 13.26 -2.49 37.27
C ARG A 93 14.65 -3.10 37.37
N THR A 94 14.86 -4.22 36.68
CA THR A 94 16.17 -4.91 36.60
C THR A 94 17.03 -4.41 35.44
N GLY A 95 16.41 -3.84 34.40
CA GLY A 95 17.11 -3.20 33.30
C GLY A 95 16.17 -2.78 32.17
N SER A 96 16.73 -2.15 31.15
CA SER A 96 16.05 -1.89 29.89
C SER A 96 16.97 -2.18 28.70
N TRP A 97 16.37 -2.65 27.59
CA TRP A 97 17.08 -3.08 26.38
C TRP A 97 16.45 -2.51 25.12
N PRO A 98 17.26 -2.05 24.15
CA PRO A 98 16.73 -1.60 22.88
C PRO A 98 15.83 -2.67 22.24
N SER A 99 14.61 -2.29 21.86
CA SER A 99 13.67 -3.19 21.18
C SER A 99 14.25 -3.72 19.86
N CYS A 100 15.10 -2.92 19.21
CA CYS A 100 15.90 -3.32 18.08
C CYS A 100 17.36 -2.93 18.37
N PRO A 101 18.22 -3.90 18.76
CA PRO A 101 19.61 -3.61 19.06
C PRO A 101 20.36 -2.99 17.89
N ARG A 102 21.37 -2.18 18.21
CA ARG A 102 22.14 -1.47 17.20
C ARG A 102 22.83 -2.41 16.23
N PHE A 103 23.19 -3.65 16.53
CA PHE A 103 23.84 -4.51 15.52
C PHE A 103 22.90 -4.92 14.36
N ILE A 104 21.59 -4.82 14.53
CA ILE A 104 20.63 -5.06 13.45
C ILE A 104 20.61 -3.83 12.57
N ASP A 105 20.93 -4.02 11.30
CA ASP A 105 20.99 -2.94 10.34
C ASP A 105 19.61 -2.69 9.72
N THR A 106 18.87 -1.75 10.30
CA THR A 106 17.52 -1.38 9.87
C THR A 106 17.32 0.12 9.84
N ARG A 107 16.46 0.58 8.92
CA ARG A 107 16.01 1.98 8.86
C ARG A 107 14.99 2.32 9.94
N TYR A 108 14.35 1.31 10.53
CA TYR A 108 13.22 1.47 11.45
C TYR A 108 13.53 0.74 12.76
N PRO A 109 14.42 1.28 13.62
CA PRO A 109 14.89 0.61 14.84
C PRO A 109 13.85 0.68 15.98
N PHE A 110 12.60 0.39 15.67
CA PHE A 110 11.48 0.41 16.60
C PHE A 110 10.37 -0.55 16.16
N THR A 111 9.61 -1.05 17.14
CA THR A 111 8.35 -1.74 16.86
C THR A 111 7.24 -0.70 16.73
N THR A 112 6.44 -0.76 15.67
CA THR A 112 5.29 0.13 15.46
C THR A 112 4.03 -0.55 16.02
N LEU A 113 3.31 0.10 16.92
CA LEU A 113 2.11 -0.43 17.58
C LEU A 113 0.88 0.39 17.22
N VAL A 114 -0.09 -0.25 16.57
CA VAL A 114 -1.35 0.40 16.16
C VAL A 114 -2.48 -0.61 16.01
N HIS A 115 -3.71 -0.18 16.26
CA HIS A 115 -4.88 -1.04 16.12
C HIS A 115 -4.96 -1.72 14.74
N GLN A 116 -5.13 -3.05 14.73
CA GLN A 116 -5.25 -3.85 13.51
C GLN A 116 -6.30 -3.32 12.53
N GLY A 117 -7.45 -2.83 13.01
CA GLY A 117 -8.49 -2.26 12.15
C GLY A 117 -8.03 -1.03 11.38
N LYS A 118 -7.13 -0.20 11.97
CA LYS A 118 -6.53 0.96 11.28
C LYS A 118 -5.59 0.49 10.17
N ILE A 119 -4.81 -0.57 10.42
CA ILE A 119 -3.96 -1.21 9.41
C ILE A 119 -4.81 -1.78 8.28
N GLU A 120 -5.82 -2.60 8.59
CA GLU A 120 -6.72 -3.22 7.62
C GLU A 120 -7.38 -2.18 6.73
N ARG A 121 -7.81 -1.04 7.29
CA ARG A 121 -8.41 0.04 6.51
C ARG A 121 -7.48 0.59 5.43
N VAL A 122 -6.21 0.83 5.76
CA VAL A 122 -5.19 1.26 4.79
C VAL A 122 -5.06 0.25 3.64
N PHE A 123 -5.07 -1.04 3.94
CA PHE A 123 -5.04 -2.07 2.90
C PHE A 123 -6.31 -2.09 2.06
N LEU A 124 -7.48 -2.01 2.69
CA LEU A 124 -8.78 -2.04 2.00
C LEU A 124 -8.92 -0.86 1.02
N ASP A 125 -8.56 0.35 1.45
CA ASP A 125 -8.60 1.55 0.62
C ASP A 125 -7.69 1.40 -0.62
N GLU A 126 -6.52 0.78 -0.46
CA GLU A 126 -5.58 0.56 -1.57
C GLU A 126 -5.96 -0.62 -2.48
N ILE A 127 -6.64 -1.65 -1.94
CA ILE A 127 -7.22 -2.75 -2.72
C ILE A 127 -8.35 -2.20 -3.60
N GLU A 128 -9.19 -1.32 -3.06
CA GLU A 128 -10.28 -0.66 -3.80
C GLU A 128 -9.74 0.24 -4.92
N LYS A 129 -8.71 1.04 -4.65
CA LYS A 129 -8.02 1.83 -5.68
C LYS A 129 -7.40 0.97 -6.78
N ALA A 130 -7.00 -0.27 -6.47
CA ALA A 130 -6.49 -1.23 -7.44
C ALA A 130 -7.60 -1.96 -8.23
N GLY A 131 -8.88 -1.68 -7.95
CA GLY A 131 -10.03 -2.22 -8.69
C GLY A 131 -10.63 -3.52 -8.14
N THR A 132 -10.25 -3.92 -6.92
CA THR A 132 -10.77 -5.11 -6.24
C THR A 132 -11.52 -4.69 -4.97
N THR A 133 -12.54 -5.43 -4.57
CA THR A 133 -13.23 -5.22 -3.28
C THR A 133 -13.26 -6.51 -2.49
N VAL A 134 -13.24 -6.40 -1.17
CA VAL A 134 -13.40 -7.56 -0.28
C VAL A 134 -14.88 -7.74 0.04
N GLU A 135 -15.45 -8.84 -0.44
CA GLU A 135 -16.87 -9.15 -0.30
C GLU A 135 -17.18 -9.78 1.06
N ARG A 136 -18.18 -9.22 1.73
CA ARG A 136 -18.62 -9.59 3.08
C ARG A 136 -20.15 -9.55 3.18
N PRO A 137 -20.77 -10.33 4.08
CA PRO A 137 -20.23 -11.52 4.72
C PRO A 137 -20.38 -12.74 3.80
N TRP A 138 -19.27 -13.27 3.30
CA TRP A 138 -19.23 -14.42 2.41
C TRP A 138 -18.33 -15.52 2.98
N THR A 139 -18.78 -16.77 2.89
CA THR A 139 -17.99 -17.94 3.30
C THR A 139 -17.80 -18.90 2.14
N ILE A 140 -16.71 -19.66 2.18
CA ILE A 140 -16.56 -20.84 1.34
C ILE A 140 -17.40 -22.00 1.92
N THR A 141 -18.00 -22.80 1.06
CA THR A 141 -18.76 -24.02 1.45
C THR A 141 -18.25 -25.29 0.79
N GLY A 142 -17.36 -25.16 -0.20
CA GLY A 142 -16.74 -26.27 -0.89
C GLY A 142 -15.79 -25.80 -1.98
N PHE A 143 -14.84 -26.64 -2.34
CA PHE A 143 -14.04 -26.45 -3.55
C PHE A 143 -13.64 -27.80 -4.14
N LYS A 144 -13.34 -27.82 -5.44
CA LYS A 144 -12.81 -28.99 -6.12
C LYS A 144 -11.82 -28.55 -7.20
N ASN A 145 -10.63 -29.11 -7.19
CA ASN A 145 -9.74 -29.06 -8.34
C ASN A 145 -10.14 -30.20 -9.28
N ASP A 146 -11.01 -29.92 -10.25
CA ASP A 146 -11.59 -30.94 -11.12
C ASP A 146 -10.87 -31.08 -12.46
N GLY A 147 -10.00 -30.12 -12.81
CA GLY A 147 -9.26 -30.11 -14.06
C GLY A 147 -10.15 -30.02 -15.31
N LEU A 148 -11.46 -29.74 -15.17
CA LEU A 148 -12.40 -29.68 -16.29
C LEU A 148 -12.17 -28.46 -17.18
N ASP A 149 -11.62 -27.38 -16.61
CA ASP A 149 -11.17 -26.20 -17.34
C ASP A 149 -9.65 -26.13 -17.27
N GLU A 150 -8.98 -26.19 -18.43
CA GLU A 150 -7.52 -26.20 -18.53
C GLU A 150 -6.87 -24.95 -17.91
N THR A 151 -7.55 -23.81 -17.99
CA THR A 151 -7.05 -22.54 -17.47
C THR A 151 -7.50 -22.31 -16.03
N TYR A 152 -8.76 -22.59 -15.70
CA TYR A 152 -9.38 -22.35 -14.39
C TYR A 152 -9.86 -23.66 -13.73
N PRO A 153 -8.93 -24.57 -13.35
CA PRO A 153 -9.28 -25.92 -12.94
C PRO A 153 -9.91 -26.03 -11.54
N VAL A 154 -9.88 -24.95 -10.75
CA VAL A 154 -10.43 -24.93 -9.38
C VAL A 154 -11.83 -24.37 -9.40
N GLU A 155 -12.82 -25.19 -9.06
CA GLU A 155 -14.19 -24.74 -8.79
C GLU A 155 -14.34 -24.42 -7.30
N VAL A 156 -14.91 -23.25 -6.99
CA VAL A 156 -15.11 -22.77 -5.61
C VAL A 156 -16.58 -22.41 -5.39
N GLN A 157 -17.17 -22.94 -4.32
CA GLN A 157 -18.54 -22.69 -3.89
C GLN A 157 -18.53 -21.69 -2.73
N LEU A 158 -19.23 -20.59 -2.93
CA LEU A 158 -19.32 -19.46 -2.02
C LEU A 158 -20.76 -19.27 -1.57
N LYS A 159 -20.96 -18.85 -0.33
CA LYS A 159 -22.27 -18.55 0.24
C LYS A 159 -22.26 -17.19 0.92
N CYS A 160 -23.18 -16.32 0.52
CA CYS A 160 -23.46 -15.09 1.23
C CYS A 160 -24.23 -15.42 2.52
N LEU A 161 -23.73 -14.98 3.67
CA LEU A 161 -24.33 -15.29 4.96
C LEU A 161 -25.60 -14.46 5.23
N ASP A 162 -25.71 -13.27 4.66
CA ASP A 162 -26.89 -12.41 4.83
C ASP A 162 -28.07 -12.86 3.98
N THR A 163 -27.82 -13.18 2.70
CA THR A 163 -28.88 -13.49 1.73
C THR A 163 -29.08 -14.99 1.51
N ASN A 164 -28.18 -15.83 2.04
CA ASN A 164 -28.07 -17.26 1.73
C ASN A 164 -27.88 -17.59 0.23
N VAL A 165 -27.57 -16.59 -0.61
CA VAL A 165 -27.24 -16.81 -2.03
C VAL A 165 -25.97 -17.66 -2.13
N ILE A 166 -26.04 -18.71 -2.94
CA ILE A 166 -24.92 -19.57 -3.28
C ILE A 166 -24.42 -19.17 -4.67
N GLN A 167 -23.10 -19.01 -4.78
CA GLN A 167 -22.41 -18.71 -6.02
C GLN A 167 -21.31 -19.73 -6.24
N THR A 168 -21.18 -20.22 -7.47
CA THR A 168 -20.05 -21.05 -7.87
C THR A 168 -19.18 -20.27 -8.85
N VAL A 169 -17.87 -20.25 -8.61
CA VAL A 169 -16.88 -19.56 -9.46
C VAL A 169 -15.77 -20.53 -9.83
N ARG A 170 -15.02 -20.22 -10.90
CA ARG A 170 -13.79 -20.94 -11.26
C ARG A 170 -12.57 -20.05 -11.10
N SER A 171 -11.46 -20.65 -10.68
CA SER A 171 -10.19 -19.94 -10.54
C SER A 171 -8.99 -20.76 -10.96
N LYS A 172 -7.87 -20.07 -11.22
CA LYS A 172 -6.57 -20.74 -11.40
C LYS A 172 -5.99 -21.21 -10.07
N TYR A 173 -6.21 -20.42 -9.02
CA TYR A 173 -5.73 -20.69 -7.66
C TYR A 173 -6.80 -20.41 -6.60
N LEU A 174 -6.72 -21.13 -5.48
CA LEU A 174 -7.47 -20.87 -4.26
C LEU A 174 -6.48 -20.68 -3.12
N PHE A 175 -6.61 -19.58 -2.37
CA PHE A 175 -5.78 -19.29 -1.21
C PHE A 175 -6.63 -19.14 0.05
N SER A 176 -6.29 -19.93 1.08
CA SER A 176 -6.91 -19.85 2.41
C SER A 176 -6.09 -19.00 3.38
N GLY A 177 -6.69 -17.88 3.77
CA GLY A 177 -6.30 -17.01 4.88
C GLY A 177 -7.34 -17.01 6.02
N GLU A 178 -8.15 -18.07 6.15
CA GLU A 178 -9.27 -18.19 7.13
C GLU A 178 -8.82 -18.26 8.60
N GLY A 179 -7.52 -18.48 8.83
CA GLY A 179 -6.92 -18.61 10.16
C GLY A 179 -7.08 -20.01 10.78
N ALA A 180 -6.96 -20.09 12.11
CA ALA A 180 -6.80 -21.35 12.84
C ALA A 180 -7.91 -22.39 12.60
N ARG A 181 -9.12 -21.97 12.21
CA ARG A 181 -10.27 -22.85 11.92
C ARG A 181 -10.58 -22.96 10.42
N SER A 182 -9.56 -22.92 9.56
CA SER A 182 -9.74 -22.97 8.11
C SER A 182 -10.56 -24.20 7.65
N PHE A 183 -11.63 -23.92 6.91
CA PHE A 183 -12.44 -24.92 6.22
C PHE A 183 -11.63 -25.60 5.12
N VAL A 184 -10.86 -24.83 4.34
CA VAL A 184 -10.01 -25.37 3.27
C VAL A 184 -9.04 -26.43 3.81
N ARG A 185 -8.36 -26.14 4.93
CA ARG A 185 -7.45 -27.09 5.58
C ARG A 185 -8.16 -28.38 5.97
N GLN A 186 -9.33 -28.25 6.61
CA GLN A 186 -10.12 -29.41 7.06
C GLN A 186 -10.60 -30.26 5.88
N GLN A 187 -11.06 -29.63 4.80
CA GLN A 187 -11.50 -30.34 3.60
C GLN A 187 -10.35 -31.08 2.90
N LEU A 188 -9.13 -30.51 2.92
CA LEU A 188 -7.92 -31.19 2.43
C LEU A 188 -7.43 -32.32 3.36
N GLY A 189 -7.99 -32.47 4.57
CA GLY A 189 -7.56 -33.46 5.55
C GLY A 189 -6.18 -33.18 6.16
N ILE A 190 -5.64 -31.97 6.01
CA ILE A 190 -4.30 -31.61 6.48
C ILE A 190 -4.33 -31.37 7.99
N GLN A 191 -3.47 -32.07 8.73
CA GLN A 191 -3.43 -31.98 10.19
C GLN A 191 -2.51 -30.86 10.67
N ILE A 192 -2.76 -30.39 11.90
CA ILE A 192 -1.86 -29.50 12.64
C ILE A 192 -1.13 -30.31 13.71
N HIS A 193 0.20 -30.25 13.69
CA HIS A 193 1.03 -30.74 14.77
C HIS A 193 1.19 -29.66 15.83
N HIS A 194 0.70 -29.95 17.03
CA HIS A 194 0.92 -29.13 18.21
C HIS A 194 2.20 -29.58 18.90
N LYS A 195 3.18 -28.68 19.05
CA LYS A 195 4.47 -29.01 19.66
C LYS A 195 4.40 -29.08 21.19
N ASP A 196 3.64 -28.19 21.83
CA ASP A 196 3.54 -28.10 23.28
C ASP A 196 2.08 -28.12 23.77
N PRO A 197 1.78 -28.76 24.92
CA PRO A 197 0.51 -28.59 25.59
C PRO A 197 0.36 -27.13 26.07
N ILE A 198 -0.87 -26.58 25.95
CA ILE A 198 -1.19 -25.23 26.43
C ILE A 198 -0.73 -25.08 27.89
N SER A 199 0.29 -24.26 28.12
CA SER A 199 0.90 -24.13 29.46
C SER A 199 0.42 -22.90 30.24
N TYR A 200 -0.20 -21.93 29.56
CA TYR A 200 -0.64 -20.67 30.18
C TYR A 200 -1.93 -20.15 29.55
N VAL A 201 -2.76 -19.51 30.37
CA VAL A 201 -3.93 -18.74 29.94
C VAL A 201 -3.66 -17.26 30.21
N TRP A 202 -3.83 -16.43 29.18
CA TRP A 202 -3.60 -14.99 29.26
C TRP A 202 -4.90 -14.23 29.04
N GLY A 203 -5.16 -13.24 29.90
CA GLY A 203 -6.10 -12.16 29.66
C GLY A 203 -5.40 -11.04 28.91
N VAL A 204 -6.04 -10.47 27.90
CA VAL A 204 -5.54 -9.32 27.17
C VAL A 204 -6.58 -8.23 27.28
N MET A 205 -6.15 -7.03 27.64
CA MET A 205 -7.04 -5.89 27.83
C MET A 205 -6.43 -4.63 27.21
N ASP A 206 -7.25 -3.94 26.40
CA ASP A 206 -6.94 -2.64 25.81
C ASP A 206 -7.76 -1.59 26.55
N GLY A 207 -7.08 -0.58 27.07
CA GLY A 207 -7.76 0.48 27.81
C GLY A 207 -6.84 1.65 28.14
N VAL A 208 -7.46 2.72 28.62
CA VAL A 208 -6.72 3.85 29.20
C VAL A 208 -6.67 3.62 30.70
N VAL A 209 -5.47 3.68 31.25
CA VAL A 209 -5.21 3.41 32.67
C VAL A 209 -4.64 4.64 33.36
N ARG A 210 -4.96 4.79 34.64
CA ARG A 210 -4.23 5.66 35.56
C ARG A 210 -3.40 4.79 36.48
N THR A 211 -2.14 5.16 36.67
CA THR A 211 -1.22 4.39 37.49
C THR A 211 -0.05 5.27 37.92
N ASN A 212 0.60 4.91 39.03
CA ASN A 212 1.93 5.43 39.38
C ASN A 212 3.07 4.50 38.92
N PHE A 213 2.76 3.43 38.17
CA PHE A 213 3.78 2.58 37.57
C PHE A 213 4.57 3.38 36.52
N PRO A 214 5.89 3.55 36.69
CA PRO A 214 6.65 4.52 35.90
C PRO A 214 6.82 4.13 34.43
N ASP A 215 6.75 2.84 34.10
CA ASP A 215 7.01 2.32 32.75
C ASP A 215 5.72 1.88 32.02
N ILE A 216 4.55 2.46 32.36
CA ILE A 216 3.26 2.07 31.75
C ILE A 216 3.19 2.39 30.24
N GLU A 217 3.91 3.41 29.79
CA GLU A 217 4.02 3.79 28.37
C GLU A 217 5.22 3.15 27.67
N THR A 218 6.00 2.33 28.38
CA THR A 218 7.13 1.59 27.83
C THR A 218 6.74 0.14 27.66
N LYS A 219 7.16 -0.50 26.56
CA LYS A 219 7.00 -1.95 26.46
C LYS A 219 7.78 -2.60 27.60
N CYS A 220 7.11 -3.35 28.46
CA CYS A 220 7.81 -4.00 29.55
C CYS A 220 7.28 -5.40 29.86
N THR A 221 8.19 -6.23 30.36
CA THR A 221 7.85 -7.56 30.88
C THR A 221 8.01 -7.52 32.39
N ILE A 222 6.94 -7.90 33.09
CA ILE A 222 6.83 -7.84 34.53
C ILE A 222 6.67 -9.26 35.06
N HIS A 223 7.54 -9.64 35.99
CA HIS A 223 7.42 -10.85 36.78
C HIS A 223 7.19 -10.46 38.25
N SER A 224 6.19 -11.08 38.87
CA SER A 224 5.88 -10.95 40.30
C SER A 224 5.58 -12.33 40.87
N ASP A 225 5.53 -12.44 42.21
CA ASP A 225 5.05 -13.66 42.87
C ASP A 225 3.58 -13.97 42.58
N ALA A 226 2.80 -12.97 42.17
CA ALA A 226 1.38 -13.12 41.82
C ALA A 226 1.15 -13.47 40.34
N GLY A 227 2.20 -13.53 39.52
CA GLY A 227 2.12 -13.79 38.08
C GLY A 227 2.85 -12.74 37.24
N SER A 228 2.61 -12.78 35.92
CA SER A 228 3.27 -11.91 34.96
C SER A 228 2.33 -10.99 34.18
N ILE A 229 2.84 -9.81 33.85
CA ILE A 229 2.23 -8.86 32.92
C ILE A 229 3.21 -8.53 31.79
N MET A 230 2.71 -8.38 30.58
CA MET A 230 3.41 -7.68 29.51
C MET A 230 2.62 -6.43 29.12
N VAL A 231 3.28 -5.27 29.26
CA VAL A 231 2.73 -3.96 28.90
C VAL A 231 3.12 -3.64 27.48
N ILE A 232 2.15 -3.23 26.68
CA ILE A 232 2.30 -2.85 25.27
C ILE A 232 1.67 -1.47 25.10
N PRO A 233 2.47 -0.40 24.93
CA PRO A 233 1.92 0.95 24.71
C PRO A 233 1.20 1.00 23.36
N ARG A 234 0.07 1.69 23.31
CA ARG A 234 -0.76 1.82 22.10
C ARG A 234 -0.96 3.29 21.78
N GLU A 235 -1.54 3.54 20.62
CA GLU A 235 -1.90 4.88 20.19
C GLU A 235 -3.00 5.48 21.08
N ASP A 236 -3.22 6.79 20.99
CA ASP A 236 -4.31 7.51 21.68
C ASP A 236 -4.30 7.33 23.23
N ASN A 237 -3.10 7.31 23.84
CA ASN A 237 -2.84 7.07 25.27
C ASN A 237 -3.40 5.75 25.82
N MET A 238 -3.66 4.79 24.93
CA MET A 238 -4.12 3.46 25.32
C MET A 238 -2.92 2.58 25.67
N VAL A 239 -3.15 1.59 26.53
CA VAL A 239 -2.20 0.51 26.78
C VAL A 239 -2.90 -0.82 26.61
N ARG A 240 -2.14 -1.80 26.11
CA ARG A 240 -2.53 -3.21 26.09
C ARG A 240 -1.78 -3.95 27.18
N LEU A 241 -2.53 -4.61 28.05
CA LEU A 241 -1.99 -5.43 29.14
C LEU A 241 -2.28 -6.89 28.85
N TYR A 242 -1.22 -7.68 28.67
CA TYR A 242 -1.30 -9.13 28.72
C TYR A 242 -1.08 -9.55 30.17
N VAL A 243 -2.08 -10.15 30.79
CA VAL A 243 -2.10 -10.53 32.21
C VAL A 243 -2.19 -12.05 32.30
N GLN A 244 -1.28 -12.67 33.04
CA GLN A 244 -1.31 -14.12 33.26
C GLN A 244 -2.45 -14.49 34.22
N ILE A 245 -3.38 -15.34 33.78
CA ILE A 245 -4.58 -15.74 34.55
C ILE A 245 -4.47 -17.15 35.13
N ALA A 246 -3.76 -18.05 34.44
CA ALA A 246 -3.48 -19.39 34.93
C ALA A 246 -2.17 -19.93 34.34
N SER A 247 -1.53 -20.79 35.11
CA SER A 247 -0.31 -21.52 34.77
C SER A 247 -0.54 -23.02 34.87
N SER A 248 0.12 -23.83 34.04
CA SER A 248 0.11 -25.30 34.16
C SER A 248 0.72 -25.83 35.45
N SER A 249 1.41 -24.97 36.21
CA SER A 249 1.88 -25.25 37.57
C SER A 249 0.79 -25.11 38.63
N ASP A 250 -0.38 -24.56 38.29
CA ASP A 250 -1.47 -24.37 39.24
C ASP A 250 -2.19 -25.71 39.50
N PRO A 251 -2.54 -26.04 40.75
CA PRO A 251 -3.21 -27.30 41.10
C PRO A 251 -4.52 -27.55 40.33
N ASP A 252 -5.23 -26.47 39.99
CA ASP A 252 -6.54 -26.48 39.30
C ASP A 252 -6.44 -25.99 37.84
N PHE A 253 -5.30 -26.21 37.18
CA PHE A 253 -5.08 -25.71 35.83
C PHE A 253 -6.11 -26.25 34.83
N ASN A 254 -6.80 -25.33 34.15
CA ASN A 254 -7.68 -25.63 33.04
C ASN A 254 -7.30 -24.76 31.83
N PRO A 255 -6.90 -25.35 30.69
CA PRO A 255 -6.54 -24.58 29.49
C PRO A 255 -7.73 -23.87 28.84
N ARG A 256 -8.97 -24.12 29.30
CA ARG A 256 -10.20 -23.43 28.89
C ARG A 256 -10.71 -22.44 29.94
N LYS A 257 -9.90 -22.12 30.96
CA LYS A 257 -10.27 -21.13 31.97
C LYS A 257 -10.51 -19.78 31.28
N THR A 258 -11.65 -19.18 31.57
CA THR A 258 -12.00 -17.82 31.17
C THR A 258 -11.96 -16.92 32.40
N ALA A 259 -11.88 -15.61 32.19
CA ALA A 259 -12.00 -14.60 33.25
C ALA A 259 -12.80 -13.41 32.71
N THR A 260 -13.55 -12.77 33.62
CA THR A 260 -14.22 -11.48 33.41
C THR A 260 -13.19 -10.35 33.33
N ALA A 261 -13.59 -9.19 32.82
CA ALA A 261 -12.69 -8.03 32.75
C ALA A 261 -12.22 -7.63 34.16
N GLU A 262 -13.13 -7.63 35.13
CA GLU A 262 -12.89 -7.28 36.52
C GLU A 262 -11.88 -8.25 37.17
N GLU A 263 -12.01 -9.56 36.93
CA GLU A 263 -11.04 -10.54 37.41
C GLU A 263 -9.65 -10.32 36.82
N VAL A 264 -9.55 -9.98 35.53
CA VAL A 264 -8.28 -9.67 34.85
C VAL A 264 -7.65 -8.41 35.47
N GLN A 265 -8.45 -7.37 35.75
CA GLN A 265 -8.00 -6.14 36.41
C GLN A 265 -7.49 -6.41 37.83
N GLU A 266 -8.21 -7.22 38.61
CA GLU A 266 -7.81 -7.57 39.98
C GLU A 266 -6.49 -8.37 40.01
N VAL A 267 -6.29 -9.27 39.05
CA VAL A 267 -4.99 -9.97 38.90
C VAL A 267 -3.90 -8.98 38.51
N ALA A 268 -4.17 -8.06 37.60
CA ALA A 268 -3.19 -7.05 37.20
C ALA A 268 -2.78 -6.13 38.36
N LYS A 269 -3.75 -5.68 39.19
CA LYS A 269 -3.50 -4.91 40.42
C LYS A 269 -2.61 -5.67 41.41
N LYS A 270 -2.78 -6.98 41.54
CA LYS A 270 -1.93 -7.82 42.41
C LYS A 270 -0.50 -7.92 41.89
N ILE A 271 -0.32 -8.11 40.59
CA ILE A 271 1.00 -8.25 39.96
C ILE A 271 1.80 -6.94 40.00
N LEU A 272 1.13 -5.80 39.84
CA LEU A 272 1.78 -4.48 39.79
C LEU A 272 2.19 -3.91 41.15
N LYS A 273 1.87 -4.55 42.27
CA LYS A 273 2.27 -4.06 43.59
C LYS A 273 3.79 -3.80 43.67
N PRO A 274 4.24 -2.68 44.26
CA PRO A 274 3.48 -1.74 45.08
C PRO A 274 2.77 -0.61 44.30
N TYR A 275 2.82 -0.63 42.97
CA TYR A 275 2.18 0.37 42.13
C TYR A 275 0.66 0.11 42.05
N TRP A 276 -0.12 1.19 42.01
CA TRP A 276 -1.56 1.11 41.82
C TRP A 276 -1.89 1.27 40.34
N VAL A 277 -2.95 0.63 39.88
CA VAL A 277 -3.49 0.81 38.52
C VAL A 277 -5.01 0.80 38.56
N GLU A 278 -5.64 1.72 37.86
CA GLU A 278 -7.09 1.81 37.66
C GLU A 278 -7.39 2.06 36.19
N TRP A 279 -8.53 1.59 35.70
CA TRP A 279 -8.94 1.75 34.30
C TRP A 279 -9.96 2.87 34.19
N ASP A 280 -9.65 3.89 33.39
CA ASP A 280 -10.61 4.92 33.02
C ASP A 280 -11.64 4.37 32.03
N ARG A 281 -11.17 3.52 31.10
CA ARG A 281 -12.03 2.79 30.17
C ARG A 281 -11.35 1.51 29.68
N VAL A 282 -12.18 0.52 29.37
CA VAL A 282 -11.79 -0.72 28.69
C VAL A 282 -12.44 -0.72 27.31
N GLU A 283 -11.63 -0.66 26.27
CA GLU A 283 -12.09 -0.68 24.87
C GLU A 283 -12.35 -2.11 24.41
N TRP A 284 -11.50 -3.04 24.86
CA TRP A 284 -11.57 -4.43 24.48
C TRP A 284 -10.88 -5.31 25.51
N TYR A 285 -11.39 -6.53 25.72
CA TYR A 285 -10.65 -7.56 26.43
C TYR A 285 -10.98 -8.95 25.89
N SER A 286 -10.07 -9.90 26.09
CA SER A 286 -10.27 -11.31 25.75
C SER A 286 -9.39 -12.19 26.61
N VAL A 287 -9.81 -13.44 26.82
CA VAL A 287 -9.00 -14.46 27.50
C VAL A 287 -8.80 -15.62 26.54
N TYR A 288 -7.55 -16.02 26.30
CA TYR A 288 -7.28 -17.14 25.42
C TYR A 288 -6.10 -17.99 25.87
N PRO A 289 -6.15 -19.31 25.61
CA PRO A 289 -5.00 -20.19 25.77
C PRO A 289 -3.96 -19.93 24.68
N ILE A 290 -2.69 -19.96 25.05
CA ILE A 290 -1.59 -19.92 24.07
C ILE A 290 -1.27 -21.35 23.64
N GLY A 291 -1.57 -21.68 22.38
CA GLY A 291 -1.18 -22.93 21.74
C GLY A 291 -0.28 -22.67 20.55
N GLN A 292 0.75 -23.50 20.39
CA GLN A 292 1.61 -23.50 19.22
C GLN A 292 1.23 -24.64 18.28
N GLY A 293 1.24 -24.38 16.98
CA GLY A 293 0.81 -25.35 15.98
C GLY A 293 1.42 -25.08 14.63
N ILE A 294 1.71 -26.15 13.89
CA ILE A 294 2.13 -26.06 12.50
C ILE A 294 1.42 -27.12 11.65
N SER A 295 0.97 -26.71 10.47
CA SER A 295 0.35 -27.57 9.47
C SER A 295 1.37 -28.49 8.82
N GLU A 296 1.00 -29.74 8.58
CA GLU A 296 1.81 -30.72 7.86
C GLU A 296 2.19 -30.25 6.46
N LYS A 297 1.22 -29.65 5.76
CA LYS A 297 1.29 -29.20 4.38
C LYS A 297 0.64 -27.84 4.22
N TYR A 298 1.15 -27.04 3.30
CA TYR A 298 0.61 -25.71 2.96
C TYR A 298 -0.11 -25.76 1.61
N THR A 299 0.22 -26.76 0.79
CA THR A 299 -0.45 -27.08 -0.48
C THR A 299 -0.33 -28.58 -0.77
N LEU A 300 -1.21 -29.13 -1.61
CA LEU A 300 -1.14 -30.52 -2.09
C LEU A 300 -0.94 -30.65 -3.60
N ASP A 301 -1.28 -29.62 -4.38
CA ASP A 301 -1.47 -29.72 -5.83
C ASP A 301 -0.99 -28.48 -6.62
N GLU A 302 -0.34 -27.54 -5.92
CA GLU A 302 0.12 -26.25 -6.46
C GLU A 302 -1.01 -25.42 -7.08
N ARG A 303 -2.24 -25.60 -6.60
CA ARG A 303 -3.44 -24.83 -6.97
C ARG A 303 -4.15 -24.27 -5.75
N VAL A 304 -4.24 -25.09 -4.69
CA VAL A 304 -4.83 -24.73 -3.42
C VAL A 304 -3.72 -24.51 -2.38
N PHE A 305 -3.66 -23.31 -1.84
CA PHE A 305 -2.63 -22.86 -0.91
C PHE A 305 -3.25 -22.32 0.37
N MET A 306 -2.46 -22.30 1.44
CA MET A 306 -2.86 -21.78 2.75
C MET A 306 -1.72 -20.94 3.34
N GLY A 307 -2.04 -19.95 4.17
CA GLY A 307 -1.03 -19.13 4.85
C GLY A 307 -1.52 -18.47 6.14
N GLY A 308 -0.58 -17.87 6.89
CA GLY A 308 -0.86 -17.32 8.22
C GLY A 308 -1.37 -18.38 9.20
N ASP A 309 -2.29 -17.98 10.08
CA ASP A 309 -2.87 -18.84 11.12
C ASP A 309 -3.56 -20.13 10.61
N ALA A 310 -3.85 -20.23 9.31
CA ALA A 310 -4.33 -21.48 8.72
C ALA A 310 -3.23 -22.56 8.72
N CYS A 311 -1.97 -22.14 8.66
CA CYS A 311 -0.78 -22.98 8.55
C CYS A 311 0.07 -23.01 9.81
N HIS A 312 0.15 -21.92 10.57
CA HIS A 312 1.02 -21.84 11.74
C HIS A 312 0.42 -20.90 12.79
N THR A 313 0.40 -21.34 14.05
CA THR A 313 -0.07 -20.55 15.18
C THR A 313 1.04 -20.47 16.22
N HIS A 314 1.31 -19.26 16.70
CA HIS A 314 2.42 -18.99 17.62
C HIS A 314 1.96 -18.22 18.85
N SER A 315 2.84 -18.14 19.85
CA SER A 315 2.60 -17.34 21.04
C SER A 315 2.54 -15.83 20.71
N PRO A 316 1.61 -15.06 21.32
CA PRO A 316 1.59 -13.61 21.18
C PRO A 316 2.82 -12.91 21.78
N LYS A 317 3.61 -13.60 22.62
CA LYS A 317 4.77 -13.01 23.35
C LYS A 317 5.77 -12.30 22.42
N ALA A 318 6.03 -12.86 21.24
CA ALA A 318 6.97 -12.29 20.29
C ALA A 318 6.32 -11.33 19.26
N GLY A 319 4.98 -11.19 19.27
CA GLY A 319 4.24 -10.33 18.34
C GLY A 319 4.40 -10.72 16.86
N GLN A 320 4.67 -11.99 16.54
CA GLN A 320 5.10 -12.39 15.19
C GLN A 320 3.96 -12.72 14.21
N GLY A 321 2.75 -13.07 14.69
CA GLY A 321 1.69 -13.61 13.81
C GLY A 321 1.39 -12.77 12.56
N MET A 322 1.04 -11.49 12.75
CA MET A 322 0.79 -10.57 11.62
C MET A 322 2.02 -10.32 10.75
N ASN A 323 3.21 -10.27 11.35
CA ASN A 323 4.46 -10.03 10.64
C ASN A 323 4.79 -11.22 9.72
N THR A 324 4.77 -12.45 10.25
CA THR A 324 4.95 -13.67 9.45
C THR A 324 3.91 -13.77 8.34
N ALA A 325 2.66 -13.40 8.60
CA ALA A 325 1.59 -13.36 7.60
C ALA A 325 1.88 -12.40 6.44
N PHE A 326 2.50 -11.24 6.68
CA PHE A 326 2.92 -10.35 5.59
C PHE A 326 4.01 -10.97 4.71
N HIS A 327 4.97 -11.67 5.32
CA HIS A 327 5.99 -12.39 4.59
C HIS A 327 5.41 -13.56 3.77
N ASP A 328 4.46 -14.32 4.31
CA ASP A 328 3.76 -15.39 3.59
C ASP A 328 3.06 -14.85 2.34
N ALA A 329 2.29 -13.77 2.50
CA ALA A 329 1.54 -13.16 1.42
C ALA A 329 2.44 -12.62 0.31
N LEU A 330 3.51 -11.89 0.66
CA LEU A 330 4.42 -11.34 -0.35
C LEU A 330 5.18 -12.45 -1.08
N ASN A 331 5.65 -13.48 -0.34
CA ASN A 331 6.33 -14.65 -0.92
C ASN A 331 5.43 -15.38 -1.92
N MET A 332 4.17 -15.61 -1.57
CA MET A 332 3.21 -16.25 -2.47
C MET A 332 2.88 -15.37 -3.68
N ALA A 333 2.63 -14.08 -3.46
CA ALA A 333 2.23 -13.15 -4.50
C ALA A 333 3.24 -13.13 -5.64
N TRP A 334 4.53 -12.93 -5.35
CA TRP A 334 5.52 -12.78 -6.41
C TRP A 334 5.77 -14.09 -7.17
N LYS A 335 5.65 -15.24 -6.50
CA LYS A 335 5.77 -16.55 -7.15
C LYS A 335 4.61 -16.80 -8.12
N LEU A 336 3.38 -16.49 -7.71
CA LEU A 336 2.23 -16.49 -8.62
C LEU A 336 2.47 -15.52 -9.78
N HIS A 337 2.99 -14.32 -9.51
CA HIS A 337 3.28 -13.35 -10.56
C HIS A 337 4.34 -13.86 -11.55
N ALA A 338 5.38 -14.56 -11.07
CA ALA A 338 6.39 -15.18 -11.92
C ALA A 338 5.79 -16.27 -12.82
N VAL A 339 4.89 -17.11 -12.29
CA VAL A 339 4.23 -18.17 -13.09
C VAL A 339 3.27 -17.57 -14.11
N GLU A 340 2.37 -16.70 -13.67
CA GLU A 340 1.31 -16.17 -14.53
C GLU A 340 1.82 -15.15 -15.57
N SER A 341 2.98 -14.53 -15.33
CA SER A 341 3.68 -13.72 -16.34
C SER A 341 4.49 -14.58 -17.33
N GLY A 342 4.50 -15.90 -17.16
CA GLY A 342 5.24 -16.84 -17.99
C GLY A 342 6.74 -16.89 -17.71
N LEU A 343 7.23 -16.28 -16.63
CA LEU A 343 8.65 -16.37 -16.25
C LEU A 343 8.99 -17.80 -15.82
N ALA A 344 8.16 -18.42 -15.00
CA ALA A 344 8.48 -19.71 -14.38
C ALA A 344 7.37 -20.76 -14.55
N ASP A 345 7.77 -22.04 -14.53
CA ASP A 345 6.81 -23.14 -14.51
C ASP A 345 6.08 -23.22 -13.16
N ARG A 346 4.84 -23.73 -13.16
CA ARG A 346 4.01 -23.83 -11.95
C ARG A 346 4.65 -24.64 -10.83
N SER A 347 5.50 -25.63 -11.13
CA SER A 347 6.22 -26.43 -10.14
C SER A 347 7.04 -25.61 -9.15
N ILE A 348 7.46 -24.39 -9.52
CA ILE A 348 8.18 -23.48 -8.61
C ILE A 348 7.33 -23.04 -7.41
N LEU A 349 5.99 -23.12 -7.50
CA LEU A 349 5.09 -22.75 -6.40
C LEU A 349 5.26 -23.68 -5.19
N SER A 350 5.77 -24.90 -5.38
CA SER A 350 6.13 -25.80 -4.27
C SER A 350 7.14 -25.18 -3.30
N THR A 351 7.98 -24.25 -3.77
CA THR A 351 8.94 -23.52 -2.93
C THR A 351 8.28 -22.61 -1.91
N TYR A 352 6.99 -22.26 -2.07
CA TYR A 352 6.25 -21.51 -1.04
C TYR A 352 6.19 -22.30 0.27
N GLU A 353 5.85 -23.59 0.20
CA GLU A 353 5.83 -24.46 1.38
C GLU A 353 7.23 -24.59 1.98
N THR A 354 8.24 -24.94 1.16
CA THR A 354 9.58 -25.22 1.68
C THR A 354 10.23 -24.00 2.33
N GLU A 355 9.98 -22.79 1.80
CA GLU A 355 10.48 -21.56 2.40
C GLU A 355 9.68 -21.14 3.64
N ARG A 356 8.35 -21.11 3.56
CA ARG A 356 7.52 -20.50 4.62
C ARG A 356 7.34 -21.44 5.81
N LYS A 357 7.25 -22.75 5.57
CA LYS A 357 7.17 -23.75 6.65
C LYS A 357 8.46 -23.80 7.46
N ASP A 358 9.63 -23.74 6.82
CA ASP A 358 10.93 -23.74 7.51
C ASP A 358 11.09 -22.54 8.45
N ILE A 359 10.63 -21.36 8.01
CA ILE A 359 10.61 -20.15 8.85
C ILE A 359 9.64 -20.30 10.02
N ALA A 360 8.44 -20.86 9.80
CA ALA A 360 7.48 -21.13 10.87
C ALA A 360 8.01 -22.16 11.88
N GLU A 361 8.69 -23.21 11.42
CA GLU A 361 9.34 -24.20 12.28
C GLU A 361 10.48 -23.59 13.09
N THR A 362 11.27 -22.71 12.47
CA THR A 362 12.33 -21.95 13.13
C THR A 362 11.77 -21.04 14.21
N LEU A 363 10.64 -20.35 13.95
CA LEU A 363 9.93 -19.54 14.95
C LEU A 363 9.46 -20.39 16.14
N LEU A 364 8.92 -21.57 15.90
CA LEU A 364 8.50 -22.49 16.98
C LEU A 364 9.68 -22.99 17.81
N ASN A 365 10.75 -23.42 17.14
CA ASN A 365 11.97 -23.88 17.81
C ASN A 365 12.63 -22.74 18.60
N PHE A 366 12.54 -21.52 18.08
CA PHE A 366 12.99 -20.31 18.73
C PHE A 366 12.20 -20.02 20.00
N ASP A 367 10.87 -20.01 19.95
CA ASP A 367 10.03 -19.78 21.13
C ASP A 367 10.35 -20.76 22.27
N ALA A 368 10.59 -22.04 21.95
CA ALA A 368 10.99 -23.06 22.91
C ALA A 368 12.37 -22.79 23.54
N LYS A 369 13.37 -22.44 22.71
CA LYS A 369 14.71 -22.07 23.19
C LYS A 369 14.68 -20.80 24.03
N TYR A 370 13.97 -19.77 23.56
CA TYR A 370 13.80 -18.49 24.23
C TYR A 370 13.14 -18.67 25.60
N ALA A 371 12.05 -19.44 25.68
CA ALA A 371 11.41 -19.78 26.96
C ALA A 371 12.38 -20.49 27.91
N SER A 372 13.21 -21.41 27.42
CA SER A 372 14.19 -22.14 28.24
C SER A 372 15.35 -21.27 28.76
N LEU A 373 15.85 -20.33 27.94
CA LEU A 373 16.96 -19.43 28.26
C LEU A 373 16.61 -18.48 29.40
N PHE A 374 15.45 -17.82 29.31
CA PHE A 374 14.96 -16.92 30.35
C PHE A 374 14.52 -17.64 31.64
N SER A 375 14.27 -18.95 31.57
CA SER A 375 13.93 -19.77 32.75
C SER A 375 15.16 -20.30 33.50
N LYS A 376 16.32 -20.47 32.86
CA LYS A 376 17.51 -21.12 33.45
C LYS A 376 18.50 -20.15 34.10
N ARG A 377 18.69 -18.96 33.53
CA ARG A 377 19.58 -17.92 34.08
C ARG A 377 19.13 -16.58 33.51
N ARG A 378 18.73 -15.65 34.38
CA ARG A 378 18.42 -14.27 33.99
C ARG A 378 19.73 -13.55 33.68
N PRO A 379 19.95 -13.07 32.46
CA PRO A 379 21.18 -12.37 32.14
C PRO A 379 21.21 -11.02 32.86
N THR A 380 22.37 -10.65 33.38
CA THR A 380 22.57 -9.39 34.09
C THR A 380 22.56 -8.22 33.10
N ALA A 381 22.29 -7.01 33.60
CA ALA A 381 22.35 -5.81 32.78
C ALA A 381 23.73 -5.57 32.12
N GLY A 382 24.82 -5.99 32.78
CA GLY A 382 26.16 -5.91 32.18
C GLY A 382 26.33 -6.84 30.96
N GLU A 383 25.81 -8.06 31.02
CA GLU A 383 25.96 -9.09 29.98
C GLU A 383 25.15 -8.74 28.71
N VAL A 384 23.90 -8.30 28.87
CA VAL A 384 23.07 -7.93 27.71
C VAL A 384 23.51 -6.60 27.09
N GLY A 385 23.97 -5.65 27.90
CA GLY A 385 24.58 -4.40 27.42
C GLY A 385 25.82 -4.69 26.60
N SER A 386 26.71 -5.55 27.10
CA SER A 386 27.91 -6.00 26.38
C SER A 386 27.56 -6.72 25.07
N ALA A 387 26.57 -7.62 25.08
CA ALA A 387 26.10 -8.34 23.89
C ALA A 387 25.48 -7.40 22.82
N SER A 388 24.81 -6.34 23.26
CA SER A 388 24.16 -5.35 22.39
C SER A 388 25.15 -4.37 21.75
N HIS A 389 26.31 -4.15 22.38
CA HIS A 389 27.39 -3.27 21.92
C HIS A 389 28.53 -4.00 21.20
N ALA A 390 28.62 -5.33 21.31
CA ALA A 390 29.62 -6.13 20.64
C ALA A 390 29.44 -6.08 19.11
N THR A 391 30.11 -5.13 18.45
CA THR A 391 30.45 -5.20 17.03
C THR A 391 31.29 -6.45 16.81
N VAL A 392 31.08 -7.16 15.69
CA VAL A 392 31.95 -8.27 15.27
C VAL A 392 33.40 -7.75 15.35
N ALA A 393 34.12 -8.17 16.38
CA ALA A 393 35.49 -7.76 16.56
C ALA A 393 36.28 -8.34 15.38
N SER A 394 37.00 -7.49 14.67
CA SER A 394 38.03 -7.91 13.73
C SER A 394 39.17 -8.54 14.53
N GLY A 395 39.01 -9.79 14.95
CA GLY A 395 40.01 -10.53 15.71
C GLY A 395 39.44 -11.70 16.51
N GLY A 396 39.41 -12.88 15.91
CA GLY A 396 39.83 -14.17 16.48
C GLY A 396 39.27 -14.73 17.80
N GLU A 397 38.44 -14.05 18.59
CA GLU A 397 37.83 -14.63 19.80
C GLU A 397 36.48 -15.28 19.47
N GLU A 398 36.28 -16.54 19.87
CA GLU A 398 35.00 -17.24 19.71
C GLU A 398 33.91 -16.49 20.48
N GLU A 399 32.87 -16.03 19.79
CA GLU A 399 31.71 -15.39 20.42
C GLU A 399 31.08 -16.34 21.45
N ASP A 400 30.89 -15.86 22.69
CA ASP A 400 30.13 -16.54 23.74
C ASP A 400 28.78 -17.05 23.20
N GLU A 401 28.45 -18.32 23.48
CA GLU A 401 27.22 -18.98 23.05
C GLU A 401 25.97 -18.18 23.48
N PHE A 402 26.05 -17.49 24.62
CA PHE A 402 25.01 -16.56 25.07
C PHE A 402 24.83 -15.38 24.12
N VAL A 403 25.92 -14.68 23.76
CA VAL A 403 25.90 -13.51 22.87
C VAL A 403 25.39 -13.92 21.49
N LYS A 404 25.85 -15.05 20.96
CA LYS A 404 25.42 -15.59 19.67
C LYS A 404 23.91 -15.90 19.67
N THR A 405 23.42 -16.54 20.72
CA THR A 405 22.00 -16.88 20.86
C THR A 405 21.14 -15.62 21.05
N PHE A 406 21.62 -14.64 21.82
CA PHE A 406 20.95 -13.35 21.99
C PHE A 406 20.85 -12.57 20.68
N LYS A 407 21.96 -12.44 19.93
CA LYS A 407 21.97 -11.77 18.62
C LYS A 407 20.99 -12.43 17.64
N SER A 408 21.02 -13.76 17.55
CA SER A 408 20.08 -14.52 16.72
C SER A 408 18.62 -14.29 17.13
N SER A 409 18.35 -14.17 18.43
CA SER A 409 17.02 -13.88 18.97
C SER A 409 16.48 -12.52 18.52
N CYS A 410 17.30 -11.48 18.61
CA CYS A 410 16.92 -10.14 18.20
C CYS A 410 16.76 -10.02 16.68
N GLU A 411 17.65 -10.65 15.90
CA GLU A 411 17.50 -10.72 14.44
C GLU A 411 16.16 -11.37 14.08
N PHE A 412 15.82 -12.49 14.71
CA PHE A 412 14.60 -13.22 14.40
C PHE A 412 13.34 -12.41 14.77
N THR A 413 13.29 -11.85 15.98
CA THR A 413 12.15 -11.05 16.45
C THR A 413 11.94 -9.75 15.65
N SER A 414 13.00 -9.14 15.14
CA SER A 414 12.90 -7.97 14.25
C SER A 414 12.45 -8.30 12.82
N GLY A 415 12.45 -9.59 12.45
CA GLY A 415 12.15 -10.11 11.12
C GLY A 415 13.35 -10.16 10.16
N TYR A 416 14.54 -9.68 10.55
CA TYR A 416 15.77 -9.78 9.74
C TYR A 416 16.48 -11.14 9.88
N GLY A 417 16.04 -11.97 10.82
CA GLY A 417 16.51 -13.35 11.00
C GLY A 417 15.93 -14.33 9.97
N VAL A 418 15.03 -13.89 9.09
CA VAL A 418 14.53 -14.72 7.99
C VAL A 418 15.67 -14.99 7.01
N ALA A 419 16.02 -16.28 6.89
CA ALA A 419 17.03 -16.78 5.96
C ALA A 419 16.49 -18.02 5.28
N TYR A 420 16.13 -17.92 4.00
CA TYR A 420 15.69 -19.07 3.23
C TYR A 420 16.86 -19.99 2.89
N LYS A 421 16.63 -21.30 3.02
CA LYS A 421 17.58 -22.33 2.60
C LYS A 421 17.80 -22.30 1.07
N PRO A 422 18.92 -22.86 0.59
CA PRO A 422 19.18 -22.98 -0.84
C PRO A 422 18.03 -23.67 -1.57
N ASN A 423 17.66 -23.10 -2.72
CA ASN A 423 16.67 -23.64 -3.64
C ASN A 423 16.85 -22.98 -5.02
N ILE A 424 15.89 -23.16 -5.93
CA ILE A 424 15.97 -22.60 -7.29
C ILE A 424 16.05 -21.06 -7.35
N PHE A 425 15.71 -20.36 -6.27
CA PHE A 425 15.81 -18.89 -6.16
C PHE A 425 16.99 -18.45 -5.30
N ASN A 426 17.35 -19.21 -4.26
CA ASN A 426 18.43 -18.86 -3.34
C ASN A 426 19.66 -19.68 -3.72
N TRP A 427 20.59 -19.04 -4.44
CA TRP A 427 21.76 -19.71 -4.99
C TRP A 427 22.71 -20.19 -3.89
N ASP A 428 23.21 -21.40 -4.08
CA ASP A 428 24.39 -21.96 -3.40
C ASP A 428 25.19 -22.81 -4.40
N SER A 429 26.28 -23.42 -3.94
CA SER A 429 27.11 -24.29 -4.78
C SER A 429 26.38 -25.52 -5.32
N SER A 430 25.22 -25.91 -4.76
CA SER A 430 24.37 -27.00 -5.27
C SER A 430 23.44 -26.57 -6.42
N HIS A 431 23.18 -25.28 -6.58
CA HIS A 431 22.26 -24.71 -7.58
C HIS A 431 22.57 -25.14 -9.04
N PRO A 432 21.57 -25.38 -9.92
CA PRO A 432 21.80 -25.83 -11.30
C PRO A 432 22.70 -24.90 -12.13
N ALA A 433 22.60 -23.59 -11.91
CA ALA A 433 23.47 -22.59 -12.54
C ALA A 433 24.88 -22.65 -11.96
N LYS A 434 25.85 -23.08 -12.78
CA LYS A 434 27.28 -23.16 -12.42
C LYS A 434 28.09 -22.08 -13.15
N SER A 435 28.88 -21.32 -12.41
CA SER A 435 29.86 -20.37 -12.93
C SER A 435 30.90 -20.08 -11.85
N SER A 436 32.16 -19.87 -12.24
CA SER A 436 33.21 -19.40 -11.32
C SER A 436 33.02 -17.95 -10.88
N LEU A 437 32.04 -17.23 -11.46
CA LEU A 437 31.73 -15.84 -11.14
C LEU A 437 30.69 -15.71 -10.01
N PHE A 438 30.07 -16.81 -9.56
CA PHE A 438 29.34 -16.82 -8.29
C PHE A 438 30.34 -16.83 -7.12
N GLU A 439 29.85 -16.64 -5.88
CA GLU A 439 30.69 -16.57 -4.66
C GLU A 439 31.77 -15.48 -4.76
N VAL A 440 31.33 -14.26 -5.05
CA VAL A 440 32.23 -13.11 -5.21
C VAL A 440 33.08 -12.91 -3.94
N PRO A 441 34.42 -12.95 -4.03
CA PRO A 441 35.28 -12.85 -2.86
C PRO A 441 35.05 -11.55 -2.08
N GLY A 442 34.90 -11.68 -0.76
CA GLY A 442 34.72 -10.54 0.15
C GLY A 442 33.27 -10.07 0.35
N VAL A 443 32.34 -10.50 -0.52
CA VAL A 443 30.92 -10.12 -0.44
C VAL A 443 30.26 -10.74 0.79
N ARG A 444 29.54 -9.89 1.54
CA ARG A 444 28.89 -10.25 2.82
C ARG A 444 27.40 -10.58 2.69
N LEU A 445 26.84 -10.42 1.49
CA LEU A 445 25.45 -10.73 1.21
C LEU A 445 25.25 -12.25 1.12
N ALA A 446 24.26 -12.75 1.87
CA ALA A 446 23.88 -14.16 1.86
C ALA A 446 22.58 -14.36 1.09
N ALA A 447 22.58 -15.30 0.14
CA ALA A 447 21.36 -15.71 -0.56
C ALA A 447 20.30 -16.19 0.45
N GLY A 448 19.03 -15.87 0.19
CA GLY A 448 17.91 -16.16 1.07
C GLY A 448 17.71 -15.17 2.23
N ARG A 449 18.62 -14.22 2.48
CA ARG A 449 18.45 -13.14 3.48
C ARG A 449 17.98 -11.84 2.84
N ALA A 450 17.41 -10.94 3.65
CA ALA A 450 17.03 -9.60 3.20
C ALA A 450 18.24 -8.82 2.66
N PHE A 451 18.03 -8.01 1.62
CA PHE A 451 19.07 -7.10 1.13
C PHE A 451 19.48 -6.09 2.21
N THR A 452 20.77 -5.92 2.44
CA THR A 452 21.31 -5.02 3.47
C THR A 452 21.02 -3.56 3.13
N PRO A 453 20.50 -2.74 4.06
CA PRO A 453 20.22 -1.33 3.80
C PRO A 453 21.46 -0.54 3.38
N SER A 454 21.33 0.24 2.31
CA SER A 454 22.43 1.04 1.76
C SER A 454 21.91 2.41 1.29
N THR A 455 22.62 3.48 1.64
CA THR A 455 22.28 4.84 1.21
C THR A 455 23.23 5.28 0.11
N VAL A 456 22.69 5.87 -0.95
CA VAL A 456 23.45 6.38 -2.10
C VAL A 456 22.82 7.69 -2.60
N THR A 457 23.51 8.41 -3.46
CA THR A 457 22.98 9.60 -4.14
C THR A 457 22.44 9.22 -5.51
N ARG A 458 21.18 9.53 -5.79
CA ARG A 458 20.60 9.38 -7.13
C ARG A 458 21.14 10.46 -8.06
N LEU A 459 21.69 10.04 -9.21
CA LEU A 459 22.35 10.98 -10.13
C LEU A 459 21.36 11.93 -10.81
N ALA A 460 20.14 11.44 -11.11
CA ALA A 460 19.12 12.21 -11.82
C ALA A 460 18.76 13.53 -11.13
N ASP A 461 18.76 13.58 -9.80
CA ASP A 461 18.25 14.71 -9.02
C ASP A 461 19.03 15.03 -7.74
N ALA A 462 20.20 14.40 -7.52
CA ALA A 462 21.02 14.57 -6.31
C ALA A 462 20.39 14.08 -5.00
N ASN A 463 19.23 13.44 -5.03
CA ASN A 463 18.57 13.04 -3.79
C ASN A 463 19.28 11.86 -3.13
N PHE A 464 19.44 11.94 -1.81
CA PHE A 464 19.86 10.79 -1.01
C PHE A 464 18.73 9.78 -0.94
N VAL A 465 19.03 8.54 -1.29
CA VAL A 465 18.03 7.48 -1.42
C VAL A 465 18.50 6.20 -0.74
N HIS A 466 17.53 5.37 -0.38
CA HIS A 466 17.77 4.07 0.23
C HIS A 466 17.55 2.98 -0.82
N LEU A 467 18.62 2.30 -1.22
CA LEU A 467 18.60 1.35 -2.35
C LEU A 467 17.53 0.27 -2.20
N GLU A 468 17.34 -0.23 -0.97
CA GLU A 468 16.37 -1.26 -0.64
C GLU A 468 14.89 -0.81 -0.76
N GLN A 469 14.66 0.50 -0.94
CA GLN A 469 13.35 1.14 -0.98
C GLN A 469 13.05 1.88 -2.30
N GLU A 470 14.04 1.99 -3.20
CA GLU A 470 13.91 2.75 -4.44
C GLU A 470 12.97 2.09 -5.47
N VAL A 471 12.94 0.75 -5.48
CA VAL A 471 12.05 -0.02 -6.36
C VAL A 471 10.89 -0.56 -5.51
N PRO A 472 9.64 -0.10 -5.73
CA PRO A 472 8.48 -0.54 -4.96
C PRO A 472 8.17 -2.01 -5.20
N ALA A 473 7.38 -2.65 -4.34
CA ALA A 473 6.96 -4.05 -4.48
C ALA A 473 6.01 -4.24 -5.69
N ASN A 474 6.59 -4.26 -6.89
CA ASN A 474 5.94 -4.28 -8.21
C ASN A 474 6.06 -5.64 -8.93
N GLY A 475 6.50 -6.69 -8.23
CA GLY A 475 6.65 -8.04 -8.80
C GLY A 475 7.96 -8.30 -9.56
N ALA A 476 8.79 -7.29 -9.81
CA ALA A 476 10.06 -7.47 -10.53
C ALA A 476 11.22 -7.94 -9.65
N PHE A 477 12.14 -8.71 -10.22
CA PHE A 477 13.48 -8.90 -9.68
C PHE A 477 14.27 -7.59 -9.81
N ARG A 478 15.10 -7.28 -8.80
CA ARG A 478 16.01 -6.14 -8.84
C ARG A 478 17.42 -6.64 -9.13
N ILE A 479 18.08 -6.04 -10.12
CA ILE A 479 19.46 -6.32 -10.48
C ILE A 479 20.29 -5.11 -10.09
N PHE A 480 20.92 -5.16 -8.92
CA PHE A 480 21.81 -4.11 -8.45
C PHE A 480 23.22 -4.35 -9.00
N ILE A 481 23.65 -3.50 -9.93
CA ILE A 481 24.96 -3.50 -10.55
C ILE A 481 25.82 -2.49 -9.78
N PHE A 482 26.60 -2.98 -8.81
CA PHE A 482 27.65 -2.21 -8.17
C PHE A 482 28.80 -2.12 -9.16
N ALA A 483 28.85 -1.04 -9.93
CA ALA A 483 29.74 -0.90 -11.07
C ALA A 483 31.20 -0.61 -10.69
N GLY A 484 31.51 -0.35 -9.42
CA GLY A 484 32.82 0.11 -9.00
C GLY A 484 33.19 1.45 -9.64
N LYS A 485 34.49 1.71 -9.80
CA LYS A 485 35.01 2.93 -10.41
C LYS A 485 34.87 2.92 -11.92
N GLN A 486 34.20 3.93 -12.46
CA GLN A 486 33.80 3.98 -13.86
C GLN A 486 35.00 3.89 -14.82
N GLU A 487 36.13 4.50 -14.48
CA GLU A 487 37.37 4.46 -15.27
C GLU A 487 38.00 3.06 -15.37
N LYS A 488 37.70 2.16 -14.43
CA LYS A 488 38.19 0.78 -14.42
C LYS A 488 37.20 -0.19 -15.06
N THR A 489 35.91 0.03 -14.87
CA THR A 489 34.87 -0.93 -15.25
C THR A 489 34.09 -0.54 -16.51
N LYS A 490 34.44 0.57 -17.17
CA LYS A 490 33.77 1.06 -18.40
C LYS A 490 33.54 -0.06 -19.43
N LYS A 491 34.57 -0.89 -19.67
CA LYS A 491 34.47 -1.99 -20.63
C LYS A 491 33.52 -3.10 -20.15
N ALA A 492 33.65 -3.54 -18.88
CA ALA A 492 32.75 -4.54 -18.30
C ALA A 492 31.28 -4.10 -18.32
N ILE A 493 30.99 -2.82 -18.02
CA ILE A 493 29.64 -2.27 -18.09
C ILE A 493 29.12 -2.21 -19.53
N THR A 494 29.97 -1.81 -20.49
CA THR A 494 29.63 -1.79 -21.91
C THR A 494 29.33 -3.20 -22.44
N ASP A 495 30.18 -4.18 -22.07
CA ASP A 495 30.03 -5.56 -22.47
C ASP A 495 28.77 -6.18 -21.84
N LEU A 496 28.50 -5.94 -20.55
CA LEU A 496 27.28 -6.37 -19.88
C LEU A 496 26.04 -5.81 -20.59
N ALA A 497 26.02 -4.50 -20.87
CA ALA A 497 24.91 -3.86 -21.57
C ALA A 497 24.66 -4.47 -22.96
N ALA A 498 25.71 -4.66 -23.77
CA ALA A 498 25.60 -5.30 -25.07
C ALA A 498 25.08 -6.75 -24.99
N ASN A 499 25.48 -7.49 -23.94
CA ASN A 499 24.99 -8.85 -23.73
C ASN A 499 23.56 -8.91 -23.18
N LEU A 500 23.10 -7.89 -22.43
CA LEU A 500 21.70 -7.75 -22.02
C LEU A 500 20.78 -7.45 -23.21
N GLU A 501 21.28 -6.83 -24.28
CA GLU A 501 20.51 -6.58 -25.50
C GLU A 501 20.35 -7.81 -26.41
N LYS A 502 21.20 -8.85 -26.26
CA LYS A 502 21.12 -10.08 -27.04
C LYS A 502 19.75 -10.74 -26.91
N GLU A 503 19.26 -11.34 -27.99
CA GLU A 503 17.91 -11.91 -28.10
C GLU A 503 17.57 -12.92 -26.99
N ARG A 504 18.54 -13.75 -26.59
CA ARG A 504 18.39 -14.77 -25.56
C ARG A 504 18.82 -14.33 -24.15
N SER A 505 19.03 -13.04 -23.90
CA SER A 505 19.28 -12.56 -22.53
C SER A 505 18.00 -12.68 -21.69
N PHE A 506 18.15 -12.86 -20.37
CA PHE A 506 17.01 -12.87 -19.44
C PHE A 506 16.15 -11.59 -19.55
N LEU A 507 16.74 -10.47 -19.94
CA LEU A 507 16.03 -9.20 -20.10
C LEU A 507 15.27 -9.12 -21.43
N SER A 508 15.90 -9.54 -22.54
CA SER A 508 15.31 -9.45 -23.88
C SER A 508 14.22 -10.49 -24.12
N VAL A 509 14.38 -11.72 -23.60
CA VAL A 509 13.38 -12.80 -23.73
C VAL A 509 12.05 -12.45 -23.05
N TYR A 510 12.13 -11.64 -22.00
CA TYR A 510 10.99 -11.14 -21.24
C TYR A 510 10.77 -9.64 -21.45
N ARG A 511 11.14 -9.13 -22.63
CA ARG A 511 10.87 -7.76 -23.03
C ARG A 511 9.37 -7.54 -23.10
N ARG A 512 8.93 -6.38 -22.59
CA ARG A 512 7.51 -6.02 -22.62
C ARG A 512 7.05 -5.78 -24.07
N PRO A 513 5.87 -6.28 -24.47
CA PRO A 513 5.40 -6.18 -25.86
C PRO A 513 5.04 -4.75 -26.27
N ASP A 514 4.71 -3.91 -25.29
CA ASP A 514 4.32 -2.51 -25.45
C ASP A 514 5.51 -1.54 -25.36
N ILE A 515 6.76 -2.01 -25.51
CA ILE A 515 7.97 -1.20 -25.30
C ILE A 515 7.98 0.11 -26.13
N ALA A 516 7.38 0.09 -27.33
CA ALA A 516 7.30 1.26 -28.21
C ALA A 516 6.39 2.37 -27.66
N ASP A 517 5.43 2.03 -26.80
CA ASP A 517 4.45 2.95 -26.22
C ASP A 517 4.77 3.32 -24.77
N VAL A 518 5.89 2.81 -24.23
CA VAL A 518 6.29 3.06 -22.85
C VAL A 518 6.68 4.52 -22.70
N SER A 519 6.04 5.17 -21.74
CA SER A 519 6.38 6.54 -21.36
C SER A 519 7.85 6.64 -20.97
N PHE A 520 8.52 7.70 -21.41
CA PHE A 520 9.84 8.08 -20.89
C PHE A 520 9.88 8.18 -19.35
N PHE A 521 8.75 8.50 -18.73
CA PHE A 521 8.60 8.59 -17.28
C PHE A 521 8.35 7.25 -16.58
N GLU A 522 8.35 6.11 -17.30
CA GLU A 522 8.37 4.79 -16.69
C GLU A 522 9.67 4.61 -15.92
N ARG A 523 9.58 4.73 -14.59
CA ARG A 523 10.74 4.80 -13.71
C ARG A 523 11.42 3.46 -13.48
N HIS A 524 10.65 2.38 -13.38
CA HIS A 524 11.13 1.11 -12.79
C HIS A 524 11.29 0.00 -13.83
N GLN A 525 10.45 -0.02 -14.85
CA GLN A 525 10.30 -1.17 -15.76
C GLN A 525 10.23 -0.75 -17.25
N PRO A 526 11.20 0.03 -17.77
CA PRO A 526 11.21 0.47 -19.17
C PRO A 526 11.32 -0.70 -20.16
N HIS A 527 12.06 -1.77 -19.82
CA HIS A 527 12.33 -2.88 -20.74
C HIS A 527 11.52 -4.14 -20.46
N SER A 528 11.26 -4.44 -19.19
CA SER A 528 10.56 -5.65 -18.77
C SER A 528 9.74 -5.38 -17.52
N LYS A 529 8.55 -5.98 -17.42
CA LYS A 529 7.72 -5.95 -16.19
C LYS A 529 8.26 -6.87 -15.09
N LEU A 530 9.26 -7.70 -15.41
CA LEU A 530 9.82 -8.71 -14.50
C LEU A 530 11.19 -8.34 -13.94
N PHE A 531 11.86 -7.32 -14.50
CA PHE A 531 13.23 -6.95 -14.12
C PHE A 531 13.40 -5.44 -14.03
N THR A 532 14.06 -4.98 -12.97
CA THR A 532 14.50 -3.59 -12.79
C THR A 532 16.02 -3.57 -12.61
N LEU A 533 16.72 -2.76 -13.41
CA LEU A 533 18.16 -2.59 -13.31
C LEU A 533 18.48 -1.34 -12.47
N CYS A 534 19.44 -1.46 -11.57
CA CYS A 534 19.93 -0.40 -10.70
C CYS A 534 21.45 -0.32 -10.80
N LEU A 535 22.02 0.82 -11.18
CA LEU A 535 23.46 0.99 -11.41
C LEU A 535 24.07 1.89 -10.32
N VAL A 536 25.08 1.42 -9.60
CA VAL A 536 25.72 2.16 -8.50
C VAL A 536 27.22 2.30 -8.79
N TYR A 537 27.71 3.52 -9.00
CA TYR A 537 29.14 3.79 -9.20
C TYR A 537 29.85 4.11 -7.89
N ALA A 538 31.06 3.59 -7.71
CA ALA A 538 31.97 3.97 -6.62
C ALA A 538 32.68 5.29 -6.97
N ALA A 539 31.93 6.38 -6.93
CA ALA A 539 32.41 7.71 -7.31
C ALA A 539 31.61 8.79 -6.58
N GLN A 540 32.15 10.01 -6.52
CA GLN A 540 31.36 11.19 -6.16
C GLN A 540 30.36 11.49 -7.28
N LYS A 541 29.17 12.02 -6.95
CA LYS A 541 28.12 12.32 -7.95
C LYS A 541 28.65 13.05 -9.19
N ASN A 542 29.49 14.07 -9.01
CA ASN A 542 30.01 14.91 -10.09
C ASN A 542 31.13 14.25 -10.93
N GLN A 543 31.58 13.06 -10.56
CA GLN A 543 32.64 12.32 -11.24
C GLN A 543 32.09 11.24 -12.18
N VAL A 544 30.77 10.97 -12.16
CA VAL A 544 30.15 9.99 -13.05
C VAL A 544 29.86 10.63 -14.41
N ASP A 545 30.51 10.12 -15.45
CA ASP A 545 30.25 10.48 -16.85
C ASP A 545 28.99 9.75 -17.35
N MET A 546 27.88 10.47 -17.42
CA MET A 546 26.60 9.94 -17.90
C MET A 546 26.59 9.64 -19.40
N GLU A 547 27.46 10.28 -20.20
CA GLU A 547 27.53 10.01 -21.64
C GLU A 547 28.18 8.64 -21.92
N ALA A 548 29.09 8.21 -21.04
CA ALA A 548 29.73 6.90 -21.10
C ALA A 548 28.84 5.72 -20.64
N VAL A 549 27.69 5.98 -20.00
CA VAL A 549 26.76 4.91 -19.59
C VAL A 549 26.01 4.36 -20.82
N PRO A 550 26.00 3.04 -21.05
CA PRO A 550 25.27 2.43 -22.17
C PRO A 550 23.77 2.72 -22.14
N GLN A 551 23.14 2.83 -23.33
CA GLN A 551 21.76 3.28 -23.45
C GLN A 551 20.75 2.44 -22.65
N ILE A 552 20.82 1.10 -22.73
CA ILE A 552 19.92 0.21 -21.99
C ILE A 552 19.94 0.43 -20.47
N LEU A 553 21.07 0.89 -19.91
CA LEU A 553 21.19 1.25 -18.50
C LEU A 553 20.75 2.70 -18.25
N ARG A 554 21.00 3.62 -19.19
CA ARG A 554 20.54 5.02 -19.12
C ARG A 554 19.03 5.17 -19.14
N ASP A 555 18.31 4.24 -19.77
CA ASP A 555 16.85 4.28 -19.75
C ASP A 555 16.31 4.15 -18.31
N TYR A 556 17.07 3.51 -17.41
CA TYR A 556 16.84 3.49 -15.96
C TYR A 556 17.47 4.72 -15.26
N HIS A 557 17.40 5.92 -15.84
CA HIS A 557 18.06 7.13 -15.34
C HIS A 557 17.75 7.46 -13.86
N HIS A 558 16.54 7.13 -13.37
CA HIS A 558 16.16 7.26 -11.96
C HIS A 558 16.80 6.22 -11.03
N HIS A 559 17.46 5.21 -11.58
CA HIS A 559 18.12 4.13 -10.88
C HIS A 559 19.62 4.06 -11.19
N ILE A 560 20.22 5.21 -11.48
CA ILE A 560 21.67 5.38 -11.53
C ILE A 560 22.10 6.21 -10.32
N TYR A 561 23.10 5.72 -9.61
CA TYR A 561 23.51 6.23 -8.31
C TYR A 561 25.02 6.40 -8.19
N ALA A 562 25.43 7.33 -7.33
CA ALA A 562 26.78 7.47 -6.80
C ALA A 562 26.84 6.98 -5.34
N ASP A 563 27.85 6.20 -5.01
CA ASP A 563 28.13 5.75 -3.65
C ASP A 563 29.04 6.74 -2.93
N ASP A 564 28.51 7.92 -2.62
CA ASP A 564 29.25 9.02 -2.02
C ASP A 564 28.75 9.41 -0.62
N ILE A 565 27.90 8.57 -0.03
CA ILE A 565 27.31 8.80 1.28
C ILE A 565 28.03 7.97 2.34
N PRO A 566 28.58 8.59 3.40
CA PRO A 566 29.20 7.85 4.48
C PRO A 566 28.16 7.03 5.27
N ASP A 567 28.56 5.88 5.78
CA ASP A 567 27.74 5.03 6.63
C ASP A 567 28.44 4.79 7.97
N VAL A 568 27.71 5.01 9.07
CA VAL A 568 28.21 4.82 10.45
C VAL A 568 28.66 3.39 10.74
N ARG A 569 28.22 2.40 9.96
CA ARG A 569 28.63 0.99 10.06
C ARG A 569 30.03 0.73 9.53
N VAL A 570 30.46 1.54 8.57
CA VAL A 570 31.75 1.44 7.89
C VAL A 570 32.37 2.84 7.84
N PRO A 571 32.71 3.44 9.00
CA PRO A 571 33.10 4.85 9.09
C PRO A 571 34.37 5.19 8.31
N ASN A 572 35.21 4.19 8.04
CA ASN A 572 36.45 4.34 7.28
C ASN A 572 36.30 4.02 5.79
N ALA A 573 35.11 3.57 5.34
CA ALA A 573 34.88 3.26 3.95
C ALA A 573 34.82 4.53 3.11
N LYS A 574 35.49 4.52 1.95
CA LYS A 574 35.43 5.62 1.00
C LYS A 574 34.14 5.58 0.18
N PHE A 575 33.69 4.36 -0.15
CA PHE A 575 32.47 4.09 -0.89
C PHE A 575 31.63 3.12 -0.05
N ALA A 576 30.78 3.69 0.81
CA ALA A 576 30.20 2.96 1.92
C ALA A 576 29.28 1.83 1.46
N ALA A 577 28.45 2.02 0.44
CA ALA A 577 27.56 0.98 -0.06
C ALA A 577 28.33 -0.21 -0.68
N HIS A 578 29.39 0.02 -1.45
CA HIS A 578 30.22 -1.05 -2.01
C HIS A 578 30.91 -1.83 -0.87
N GLU A 579 31.64 -1.13 -0.01
CA GLU A 579 32.48 -1.75 1.01
C GLU A 579 31.67 -2.42 2.12
N LYS A 580 30.52 -1.85 2.51
CA LYS A 580 29.59 -2.46 3.48
C LYS A 580 29.04 -3.80 2.99
N LEU A 581 28.73 -3.89 1.70
CA LEU A 581 28.28 -5.13 1.07
C LEU A 581 29.43 -6.09 0.75
N GLY A 582 30.68 -5.63 0.85
CA GLY A 582 31.88 -6.41 0.61
C GLY A 582 32.33 -6.46 -0.86
N PHE A 583 31.83 -5.55 -1.71
CA PHE A 583 32.32 -5.40 -3.08
C PHE A 583 33.60 -4.57 -3.12
N ASP A 584 34.53 -4.96 -3.99
CA ASP A 584 35.73 -4.18 -4.32
C ASP A 584 35.32 -2.91 -5.08
N PRO A 585 35.57 -1.69 -4.56
CA PRO A 585 35.20 -0.45 -5.24
C PRO A 585 35.85 -0.25 -6.61
N GLU A 586 36.95 -0.95 -6.93
CA GLU A 586 37.58 -0.87 -8.25
C GLU A 586 36.90 -1.79 -9.29
N LYS A 587 36.33 -2.92 -8.85
CA LYS A 587 35.83 -3.99 -9.76
C LYS A 587 34.32 -4.15 -9.74
N GLY A 588 33.70 -3.96 -8.58
CA GLY A 588 32.26 -4.09 -8.40
C GLY A 588 31.74 -5.53 -8.48
N GLY A 589 30.44 -5.65 -8.74
CA GLY A 589 29.70 -6.90 -8.85
C GLY A 589 28.20 -6.67 -9.06
N VAL A 590 27.45 -7.75 -9.19
CA VAL A 590 26.01 -7.73 -9.40
C VAL A 590 25.32 -8.50 -8.28
N VAL A 591 24.24 -7.93 -7.73
CA VAL A 591 23.35 -8.58 -6.78
C VAL A 591 21.99 -8.76 -7.43
N VAL A 592 21.49 -9.99 -7.46
CA VAL A 592 20.11 -10.27 -7.83
C VAL A 592 19.29 -10.32 -6.56
N CYS A 593 18.24 -9.52 -6.48
CA CYS A 593 17.25 -9.55 -5.41
C CYS A 593 15.89 -9.98 -5.97
N ARG A 594 15.25 -10.89 -5.24
CA ARG A 594 13.89 -11.36 -5.49
C ARG A 594 12.88 -10.22 -5.35
N PRO A 595 11.66 -10.39 -5.89
CA PRO A 595 10.62 -9.37 -5.75
C PRO A 595 10.18 -9.09 -4.30
N ASP A 596 10.46 -10.01 -3.37
CA ASP A 596 10.25 -9.88 -1.93
C ASP A 596 11.46 -9.32 -1.16
N SER A 597 12.41 -8.71 -1.88
CA SER A 597 13.60 -8.04 -1.34
C SER A 597 14.58 -8.95 -0.58
N HIS A 598 14.58 -10.25 -0.88
CA HIS A 598 15.64 -11.18 -0.45
C HIS A 598 16.72 -11.31 -1.53
N VAL A 599 17.98 -11.42 -1.13
CA VAL A 599 19.10 -11.70 -2.02
C VAL A 599 18.92 -13.11 -2.60
N ALA A 600 19.07 -13.21 -3.91
CA ALA A 600 18.92 -14.44 -4.67
C ALA A 600 20.30 -15.01 -5.01
N CYS A 601 21.18 -14.19 -5.58
CA CYS A 601 22.58 -14.54 -5.86
C CYS A 601 23.44 -13.28 -6.01
N THR A 602 24.76 -13.48 -6.02
CA THR A 602 25.75 -12.44 -6.31
C THR A 602 26.71 -12.93 -7.39
N VAL A 603 27.02 -12.07 -8.36
CA VAL A 603 27.82 -12.41 -9.54
C VAL A 603 28.94 -11.38 -9.70
N GLN A 604 30.14 -11.81 -10.03
CA GLN A 604 31.25 -10.92 -10.30
C GLN A 604 31.03 -10.13 -11.59
N LEU A 605 31.35 -8.84 -11.57
CA LEU A 605 31.37 -7.99 -12.76
C LEU A 605 32.69 -8.19 -13.50
N VAL A 606 32.63 -8.64 -14.75
CA VAL A 606 33.82 -8.93 -15.58
C VAL A 606 33.63 -8.41 -17.01
N GLU A 607 34.74 -8.20 -17.72
CA GLU A 607 34.72 -7.92 -19.16
C GLU A 607 34.25 -9.15 -19.95
N GLY A 608 33.70 -8.92 -21.15
CA GLY A 608 33.12 -9.94 -22.00
C GLY A 608 31.70 -10.35 -21.57
N SER A 609 31.29 -11.58 -21.93
CA SER A 609 29.92 -12.05 -21.68
C SER A 609 29.71 -12.70 -20.32
N GLY A 610 30.78 -12.99 -19.57
CA GLY A 610 30.74 -13.85 -18.37
C GLY A 610 29.69 -13.44 -17.34
N THR A 611 29.57 -12.16 -17.01
CA THR A 611 28.56 -11.67 -16.06
C THR A 611 27.14 -11.93 -16.57
N ALA A 612 26.86 -11.63 -17.85
CA ALA A 612 25.55 -11.87 -18.45
C ALA A 612 25.25 -13.36 -18.58
N ASP A 613 26.24 -14.20 -18.91
CA ASP A 613 26.10 -15.64 -19.03
C ASP A 613 25.77 -16.29 -17.68
N ALA A 614 26.40 -15.84 -16.60
CA ALA A 614 26.07 -16.30 -15.24
C ALA A 614 24.64 -15.90 -14.82
N LEU A 615 24.21 -14.67 -15.13
CA LEU A 615 22.84 -14.22 -14.88
C LEU A 615 21.82 -15.01 -15.72
N ASN A 616 22.10 -15.22 -17.00
CA ASN A 616 21.28 -16.05 -17.87
C ASN A 616 21.17 -17.47 -17.32
N ALA A 617 22.28 -18.09 -16.89
CA ALA A 617 22.28 -19.42 -16.29
C ALA A 617 21.43 -19.49 -15.01
N TYR A 618 21.51 -18.48 -14.14
CA TYR A 618 20.69 -18.37 -12.93
C TYR A 618 19.20 -18.34 -13.27
N PHE A 619 18.76 -17.40 -14.12
CA PHE A 619 17.35 -17.29 -14.49
C PHE A 619 16.88 -18.50 -15.31
N ASN A 620 17.74 -19.13 -16.11
CA ASN A 620 17.40 -20.31 -16.90
C ASN A 620 17.02 -21.51 -16.03
N ALA A 621 17.44 -21.54 -14.76
CA ALA A 621 17.13 -22.64 -13.84
C ALA A 621 15.63 -22.76 -13.54
N PHE A 622 14.87 -21.67 -13.68
CA PHE A 622 13.41 -21.66 -13.50
C PHE A 622 12.65 -21.01 -14.66
N SER A 623 13.34 -20.52 -15.69
CA SER A 623 12.72 -19.87 -16.85
C SER A 623 11.93 -20.86 -17.71
N THR A 624 10.72 -20.50 -18.14
CA THR A 624 9.98 -21.31 -19.14
C THR A 624 10.54 -21.18 -20.55
N LYS A 625 11.27 -20.09 -20.82
CA LYS A 625 11.91 -19.80 -22.10
C LYS A 625 13.43 -20.02 -22.00
N PRO A 626 14.09 -20.58 -23.02
CA PRO A 626 15.52 -20.83 -22.97
C PRO A 626 16.32 -19.52 -23.00
N LEU A 627 17.26 -19.36 -22.06
CA LEU A 627 18.13 -18.18 -21.92
C LEU A 627 19.60 -18.53 -22.24
N GLY A 628 20.40 -17.52 -22.58
CA GLY A 628 21.82 -17.68 -22.94
C GLY A 628 22.03 -18.17 -24.38
N GLN A 629 23.28 -18.26 -24.82
CA GLN A 629 23.61 -18.87 -26.12
C GLN A 629 23.66 -20.39 -25.98
N ASP A 630 23.19 -21.13 -26.99
CA ASP A 630 23.50 -22.56 -27.06
C ASP A 630 25.02 -22.67 -27.13
N GLN A 631 25.64 -23.17 -26.06
CA GLN A 631 26.95 -23.78 -26.25
C GLN A 631 26.71 -24.90 -27.26
N GLN A 632 27.12 -24.68 -28.50
CA GLN A 632 27.67 -25.76 -29.30
C GLN A 632 28.84 -26.34 -28.49
N GLN A 633 28.53 -27.20 -27.53
CA GLN A 633 29.42 -28.27 -27.20
C GLN A 633 29.50 -29.13 -28.45
N SER A 634 30.68 -29.10 -29.03
CA SER A 634 31.31 -30.22 -29.72
C SER A 634 31.12 -31.53 -28.93
N GLN A 635 29.91 -32.08 -28.94
CA GLN A 635 29.65 -33.49 -28.73
C GLN A 635 29.06 -34.02 -30.03
N LEU A 636 29.94 -34.56 -30.87
CA LEU A 636 29.59 -35.65 -31.78
C LEU A 636 29.07 -36.82 -30.92
N SER A 637 27.80 -36.77 -30.53
CA SER A 637 27.07 -37.96 -30.14
C SER A 637 26.47 -38.56 -31.40
N LEU A 638 27.21 -39.51 -31.98
CA LEU A 638 26.70 -40.50 -32.92
C LEU A 638 25.54 -41.25 -32.25
N LEU A 639 24.31 -40.73 -32.34
CA LEU A 639 23.11 -41.52 -32.14
C LEU A 639 22.75 -42.19 -33.47
N TRP A 640 23.25 -43.41 -33.62
CA TRP A 640 22.70 -44.39 -34.54
C TRP A 640 21.24 -44.66 -34.15
N VAL A 641 20.30 -44.04 -34.86
CA VAL A 641 18.91 -44.50 -34.86
C VAL A 641 18.81 -45.53 -35.96
N HIS A 642 18.85 -46.79 -35.56
CA HIS A 642 18.56 -47.95 -36.38
C HIS A 642 17.05 -47.95 -36.69
N VAL A 643 16.67 -47.62 -37.92
CA VAL A 643 15.30 -47.82 -38.43
C VAL A 643 15.35 -48.99 -39.43
N PRO A 644 14.65 -50.12 -39.17
CA PRO A 644 14.62 -51.23 -40.09
C PRO A 644 13.59 -50.99 -41.21
N GLY A 645 14.07 -51.01 -42.45
CA GLY A 645 13.37 -51.54 -43.63
C GLY A 645 12.27 -50.71 -44.29
N GLY A 646 12.36 -50.56 -45.62
CA GLY A 646 11.16 -50.39 -46.46
C GLY A 646 11.18 -49.37 -47.60
N VAL A 647 12.00 -49.59 -48.64
CA VAL A 647 11.61 -49.63 -50.07
C VAL A 647 10.97 -48.38 -50.74
N CYS A 648 11.79 -47.80 -51.64
CA CYS A 648 11.57 -47.33 -53.03
C CYS A 648 10.92 -45.98 -53.43
N ALA A 649 11.57 -45.44 -54.48
CA ALA A 649 11.14 -44.51 -55.54
C ALA A 649 10.99 -43.03 -55.14
N GLU A 650 11.29 -42.01 -55.94
CA GLU A 650 12.13 -41.75 -57.12
C GLU A 650 11.86 -40.24 -57.44
N ASP A 651 12.87 -39.50 -57.90
CA ASP A 651 12.77 -38.31 -58.75
C ASP A 651 11.99 -37.04 -58.32
N ALA A 652 12.71 -35.92 -58.12
CA ALA A 652 12.99 -34.96 -59.21
C ALA A 652 13.28 -33.51 -58.74
N HIS A 653 14.44 -32.99 -59.15
CA HIS A 653 14.75 -31.63 -59.63
C HIS A 653 14.64 -30.41 -58.68
N ARG A 654 15.79 -29.79 -58.31
CA ARG A 654 16.44 -28.57 -58.91
C ARG A 654 15.88 -27.25 -58.33
N ASP A 655 16.62 -26.19 -57.99
CA ASP A 655 17.99 -25.74 -58.23
C ASP A 655 18.44 -24.80 -57.09
N TYR A 656 19.74 -24.78 -56.79
CA TYR A 656 20.44 -23.75 -56.00
C TYR A 656 20.69 -22.49 -56.86
N ILE A 657 20.92 -21.33 -56.22
CA ILE A 657 21.98 -20.37 -56.57
C ILE A 657 22.37 -19.54 -55.34
N ILE A 658 23.69 -19.44 -55.15
CA ILE A 658 24.46 -18.69 -54.15
C ILE A 658 24.92 -17.37 -54.81
N ILE A 659 25.18 -16.29 -54.02
CA ILE A 659 26.45 -15.50 -53.99
C ILE A 659 26.27 -14.02 -53.58
N SER A 660 26.91 -13.71 -52.43
CA SER A 660 27.83 -12.60 -52.07
C SER A 660 27.39 -11.15 -51.85
N LEU A 661 27.94 -10.65 -50.74
CA LEU A 661 28.18 -9.27 -50.30
C LEU A 661 29.15 -8.49 -51.21
N CYS A 662 28.96 -7.16 -51.30
CA CYS A 662 30.06 -6.19 -51.18
C CYS A 662 29.59 -4.75 -50.83
N GLY A 663 30.12 -4.25 -49.72
CA GLY A 663 30.60 -2.89 -49.41
C GLY A 663 30.04 -1.60 -50.03
N SER A 664 29.43 -0.81 -49.13
CA SER A 664 29.79 0.59 -48.78
C SER A 664 29.19 1.80 -49.54
N HIS A 665 28.93 2.84 -48.72
CA HIS A 665 28.61 4.26 -49.00
C HIS A 665 27.11 4.67 -48.99
N SER A 666 26.71 5.24 -47.86
CA SER A 666 25.67 6.27 -47.72
C SER A 666 26.27 7.65 -48.08
N PRO A 667 25.53 8.77 -48.30
CA PRO A 667 24.08 8.96 -48.17
C PRO A 667 23.43 9.67 -49.39
N HIS A 668 22.12 9.55 -49.58
CA HIS A 668 21.25 10.69 -49.91
C HIS A 668 19.77 10.34 -49.73
N ARG A 669 19.10 11.15 -48.90
CA ARG A 669 17.66 11.16 -48.61
C ARG A 669 16.85 11.41 -49.89
N LEU A 670 15.84 10.57 -50.15
CA LEU A 670 14.74 10.91 -51.03
C LEU A 670 13.53 11.34 -50.16
N ILE A 671 13.26 12.64 -50.13
CA ILE A 671 12.10 13.26 -49.48
C ILE A 671 10.97 13.31 -50.51
N ILE A 672 9.88 12.58 -50.27
CA ILE A 672 8.61 12.77 -50.98
C ILE A 672 7.87 13.92 -50.29
N LYS A 673 7.86 15.09 -50.94
CA LYS A 673 7.05 16.27 -50.57
C LYS A 673 5.61 16.08 -51.06
N ILE A 674 4.65 16.05 -50.14
CA ILE A 674 3.24 16.33 -50.44
C ILE A 674 2.99 17.80 -50.06
N PHE A 675 2.74 18.63 -51.06
CA PHE A 675 2.27 20.01 -50.90
C PHE A 675 0.76 19.99 -50.65
N ILE A 676 0.32 20.49 -49.49
CA ILE A 676 -1.05 20.98 -49.31
C ILE A 676 -0.97 22.50 -49.18
N ASN A 677 -1.40 23.18 -50.24
CA ASN A 677 -1.71 24.59 -50.24
C ASN A 677 -3.07 24.78 -49.57
N SER A 678 -3.12 25.49 -48.44
CA SER A 678 -4.33 26.20 -48.05
C SER A 678 -3.97 27.52 -47.37
N THR A 679 -3.87 28.56 -48.18
CA THR A 679 -4.05 29.94 -47.76
C THR A 679 -5.54 30.17 -47.49
N ARG A 680 -5.92 30.25 -46.21
CA ARG A 680 -7.12 30.99 -45.78
C ARG A 680 -6.77 31.84 -44.58
N SER A 681 -6.96 33.14 -44.77
CA SER A 681 -6.91 34.21 -43.79
C SER A 681 -7.59 33.83 -42.48
N CYS A 682 -6.88 33.95 -41.36
CA CYS A 682 -7.50 34.11 -40.05
C CYS A 682 -8.29 35.43 -40.07
N LYS A 683 -9.59 35.34 -40.29
CA LYS A 683 -10.53 36.37 -39.87
C LYS A 683 -10.43 36.48 -38.34
N LEU A 684 -10.25 37.71 -37.85
CA LEU A 684 -10.53 38.12 -36.49
C LEU A 684 -11.85 37.47 -36.04
N TYR A 685 -11.75 36.46 -35.18
CA TYR A 685 -12.88 36.01 -34.39
C TYR A 685 -13.04 36.99 -33.25
N GLN A 686 -14.24 37.57 -33.13
CA GLN A 686 -14.66 38.39 -32.00
C GLN A 686 -14.30 37.69 -30.68
N GLN A 687 -13.70 38.47 -29.77
CA GLN A 687 -13.25 38.06 -28.44
C GLN A 687 -14.40 37.43 -27.64
N PRO A 688 -14.19 36.26 -27.01
CA PRO A 688 -14.94 35.85 -25.83
C PRO A 688 -14.13 36.22 -24.57
N ASP A 689 -14.71 37.12 -23.79
CA ASP A 689 -14.39 37.63 -22.44
C ASP A 689 -13.12 37.09 -21.73
N ASN A 690 -12.12 37.95 -21.59
CA ASN A 690 -11.01 37.77 -20.64
C ASN A 690 -11.54 38.06 -19.23
N LYS A 691 -11.45 37.11 -18.28
CA LYS A 691 -11.89 37.30 -16.89
C LYS A 691 -10.68 37.53 -15.99
N MET A 692 -10.69 38.63 -15.25
CA MET A 692 -9.72 38.93 -14.20
C MET A 692 -10.26 38.40 -12.87
N LEU A 693 -9.53 37.48 -12.24
CA LEU A 693 -9.87 36.89 -10.95
C LEU A 693 -8.90 37.42 -9.88
N SER A 694 -9.35 37.51 -8.63
CA SER A 694 -8.47 37.84 -7.49
C SER A 694 -8.53 36.71 -6.45
N LEU A 695 -7.38 36.33 -5.89
CA LEU A 695 -7.31 35.52 -4.67
C LEU A 695 -7.43 36.45 -3.47
N VAL A 696 -8.40 36.22 -2.61
CA VAL A 696 -8.70 37.04 -1.43
C VAL A 696 -8.44 36.21 -0.16
N LEU A 697 -7.69 36.78 0.77
CA LEU A 697 -7.42 36.23 2.10
C LEU A 697 -8.26 37.00 3.13
N SER A 698 -8.92 36.28 4.03
CA SER A 698 -9.42 36.86 5.30
C SER A 698 -8.87 36.04 6.46
N ALA A 699 -8.28 36.70 7.44
CA ALA A 699 -7.72 36.06 8.64
C ALA A 699 -7.79 37.00 9.87
N GLU A 700 -7.73 36.41 11.05
CA GLU A 700 -7.55 37.13 12.32
C GLU A 700 -6.07 37.11 12.71
N LEU A 701 -5.44 38.29 12.73
CA LEU A 701 -4.06 38.46 13.12
C LEU A 701 -3.98 38.96 14.57
N THR A 702 -3.26 38.22 15.42
CA THR A 702 -2.95 38.60 16.80
C THR A 702 -1.46 38.84 16.93
N GLY A 703 -1.05 40.07 17.25
CA GLY A 703 0.35 40.42 17.47
C GLY A 703 1.24 40.43 16.22
N VAL A 704 0.74 40.08 15.03
CA VAL A 704 1.45 40.15 13.74
C VAL A 704 0.72 41.02 12.70
N THR A 705 1.49 41.64 11.80
CA THR A 705 1.06 42.45 10.65
C THR A 705 1.97 42.14 9.45
N ASP A 706 1.77 42.76 8.30
CA ASP A 706 2.58 42.53 7.08
C ASP A 706 2.57 41.07 6.57
N LEU A 707 1.42 40.37 6.66
CA LEU A 707 1.31 38.96 6.25
C LEU A 707 1.27 38.85 4.71
N ARG A 708 2.20 38.10 4.12
CA ARG A 708 2.29 37.84 2.68
C ARG A 708 3.11 36.59 2.34
N PRO A 709 2.93 35.96 1.16
CA PRO A 709 3.79 34.87 0.73
C PRO A 709 5.20 35.37 0.42
N GLN A 710 6.21 34.52 0.62
CA GLN A 710 7.57 34.78 0.18
C GLN A 710 7.68 34.50 -1.33
N ASP A 711 7.46 35.54 -2.15
CA ASP A 711 7.42 35.43 -3.62
C ASP A 711 8.48 36.32 -4.28
N THR A 712 9.67 35.75 -4.48
CA THR A 712 10.85 36.44 -5.06
C THR A 712 11.29 35.80 -6.37
N PRO A 713 12.01 36.50 -7.27
CA PRO A 713 12.51 35.89 -8.51
C PRO A 713 13.46 34.70 -8.27
N GLU A 714 14.25 34.75 -7.20
CA GLU A 714 15.20 33.72 -6.81
C GLU A 714 14.53 32.51 -6.13
N ASP A 715 13.41 32.76 -5.43
CA ASP A 715 12.59 31.78 -4.74
C ASP A 715 11.09 32.10 -4.96
N PRO A 716 10.50 31.63 -6.07
CA PRO A 716 9.16 32.03 -6.49
C PRO A 716 8.08 31.20 -5.79
N TYR A 717 7.03 31.87 -5.29
CA TYR A 717 5.92 31.19 -4.64
C TYR A 717 5.01 30.53 -5.68
N TYR A 718 4.69 29.24 -5.48
CA TYR A 718 3.80 28.48 -6.37
C TYR A 718 2.37 28.46 -5.84
N TYR A 719 1.52 29.29 -6.43
CA TYR A 719 0.09 29.35 -6.10
C TYR A 719 -0.63 28.13 -6.68
N THR A 720 -1.26 27.34 -5.81
CA THR A 720 -1.84 26.03 -6.16
C THR A 720 -3.36 26.07 -6.07
N PHE A 721 -4.04 25.82 -7.20
CA PHE A 721 -5.50 25.93 -7.30
C PHE A 721 -6.18 24.65 -7.79
N LYS A 722 -7.43 24.48 -7.40
CA LYS A 722 -8.36 23.57 -8.05
C LYS A 722 -9.03 24.31 -9.22
N VAL A 723 -8.96 23.76 -10.42
CA VAL A 723 -9.46 24.42 -11.65
C VAL A 723 -10.65 23.68 -12.24
N GLN A 724 -11.66 24.43 -12.68
CA GLN A 724 -12.82 23.95 -13.42
C GLN A 724 -12.86 24.57 -14.81
N CYS A 725 -13.17 23.77 -15.83
CA CYS A 725 -13.30 24.29 -17.19
C CYS A 725 -14.63 25.05 -17.34
N THR A 726 -14.57 26.31 -17.78
CA THR A 726 -15.77 27.14 -18.03
C THR A 726 -16.66 26.60 -19.16
N SER A 727 -16.10 25.83 -20.10
CA SER A 727 -16.83 25.29 -21.25
C SER A 727 -17.55 23.98 -20.96
N CYS A 728 -16.92 23.05 -20.22
CA CYS A 728 -17.50 21.74 -19.93
C CYS A 728 -18.00 21.59 -18.47
N ARG A 729 -17.71 22.57 -17.60
CA ARG A 729 -18.03 22.57 -16.14
C ARG A 729 -17.45 21.37 -15.36
N GLU A 730 -16.49 20.64 -15.94
CA GLU A 730 -15.77 19.58 -15.24
C GLU A 730 -14.55 20.15 -14.49
N THR A 731 -14.38 19.70 -13.26
CA THR A 731 -13.23 20.06 -12.41
C THR A 731 -12.06 19.14 -12.72
N HIS A 732 -10.88 19.72 -12.94
CA HIS A 732 -9.68 18.95 -13.24
C HIS A 732 -9.31 18.04 -12.05
N PRO A 733 -8.94 16.77 -12.29
CA PRO A 733 -8.67 15.82 -11.21
C PRO A 733 -7.48 16.23 -10.35
N ASN A 734 -6.45 16.84 -10.95
CA ASN A 734 -5.26 17.32 -10.25
C ASN A 734 -5.35 18.81 -9.90
N TRP A 735 -4.64 19.21 -8.84
CA TRP A 735 -4.36 20.61 -8.52
C TRP A 735 -3.37 21.18 -9.55
N VAL A 736 -3.50 22.47 -9.85
CA VAL A 736 -2.67 23.17 -10.83
C VAL A 736 -1.91 24.27 -10.11
N SER A 737 -0.58 24.21 -10.17
CA SER A 737 0.32 25.16 -9.51
C SER A 737 1.05 26.00 -10.56
N PHE A 738 1.16 27.31 -10.31
CA PHE A 738 1.93 28.23 -11.15
C PHE A 738 2.43 29.42 -10.31
N ASN A 739 3.49 30.07 -10.77
CA ASN A 739 4.10 31.22 -10.09
C ASN A 739 3.98 32.51 -10.94
N ARG A 740 4.35 33.64 -10.33
CA ARG A 740 4.27 34.97 -10.97
C ARG A 740 5.27 35.19 -12.11
N PHE A 741 6.41 34.50 -12.09
CA PHE A 741 7.53 34.78 -12.98
C PHE A 741 7.50 33.97 -14.29
N VAL A 742 6.57 33.02 -14.42
CA VAL A 742 6.44 32.18 -15.62
C VAL A 742 4.97 32.13 -16.09
N SER A 743 4.74 32.45 -17.37
CA SER A 743 3.42 32.32 -17.98
C SER A 743 3.12 30.86 -18.31
N HIS A 744 2.02 30.31 -17.79
CA HIS A 744 1.65 28.91 -17.98
C HIS A 744 0.48 28.74 -18.96
N VAL A 745 0.67 27.91 -19.99
CA VAL A 745 -0.38 27.54 -20.96
C VAL A 745 -0.64 26.05 -20.83
N TRP A 746 -1.87 25.68 -20.52
CA TRP A 746 -2.30 24.30 -20.28
C TRP A 746 -3.26 23.85 -21.38
N ARG A 747 -3.15 22.59 -21.81
CA ARG A 747 -4.23 21.91 -22.54
C ARG A 747 -4.98 21.03 -21.56
N ILE A 748 -6.09 21.55 -21.02
CA ILE A 748 -6.98 20.73 -20.20
C ILE A 748 -7.84 19.88 -21.14
N SER A 749 -7.64 18.56 -21.11
CA SER A 749 -8.52 17.59 -21.77
C SER A 749 -9.77 17.37 -20.90
N CYS A 750 -10.94 17.87 -21.33
CA CYS A 750 -12.21 17.53 -20.67
C CYS A 750 -12.58 16.08 -20.99
N PRO A 751 -12.90 15.23 -19.99
CA PRO A 751 -13.53 13.93 -20.21
C PRO A 751 -14.65 13.95 -21.27
N ARG A 752 -14.74 12.89 -22.09
CA ARG A 752 -15.80 12.77 -23.12
C ARG A 752 -17.15 12.43 -22.45
N PRO A 753 -18.26 13.11 -22.79
CA PRO A 753 -19.60 12.84 -22.25
C PRO A 753 -20.27 11.60 -22.88
N LEU A 754 -19.50 10.57 -23.21
CA LEU A 754 -20.02 9.28 -23.68
C LEU A 754 -20.29 8.31 -22.52
N GLU A 755 -19.66 8.51 -21.35
CA GLU A 755 -19.87 7.63 -20.18
C GLU A 755 -21.05 8.04 -19.29
N GLN A 756 -21.47 9.31 -19.28
CA GLN A 756 -22.62 9.76 -18.49
C GLN A 756 -23.97 9.65 -19.22
N PHE A 757 -24.02 9.86 -20.55
CA PHE A 757 -25.29 9.87 -21.29
C PHE A 757 -25.92 8.47 -21.46
N LEU A 758 -25.13 7.40 -21.41
CA LEU A 758 -25.61 6.01 -21.49
C LEU A 758 -26.23 5.50 -20.18
N LYS A 759 -26.11 6.23 -19.06
CA LYS A 759 -26.67 5.83 -17.77
C LYS A 759 -28.10 6.32 -17.51
N ILE A 760 -28.64 7.28 -18.28
CA ILE A 760 -29.86 8.00 -17.85
C ILE A 760 -31.11 7.77 -18.72
N THR A 761 -31.06 7.24 -19.96
CA THR A 761 -32.30 7.26 -20.78
C THR A 761 -32.61 6.07 -21.71
N LEU A 762 -32.39 4.81 -21.31
CA LEU A 762 -33.05 3.67 -21.99
C LEU A 762 -33.31 2.48 -21.04
N THR A 763 -34.58 2.13 -20.83
CA THR A 763 -35.02 0.91 -20.13
C THR A 763 -34.41 -0.36 -20.75
N GLN A 764 -33.98 -1.30 -19.90
CA GLN A 764 -33.21 -2.53 -20.20
C GLN A 764 -33.73 -3.40 -21.36
N ALA A 765 -34.99 -3.26 -21.78
CA ALA A 765 -35.58 -4.05 -22.86
C ALA A 765 -35.06 -3.66 -24.27
N LYS A 766 -34.71 -2.39 -24.53
CA LYS A 766 -34.24 -1.96 -25.88
C LYS A 766 -32.74 -2.20 -26.12
N TYR A 767 -31.93 -2.28 -25.06
CA TYR A 767 -30.49 -2.54 -25.17
C TYR A 767 -30.16 -3.97 -25.65
N LYS A 768 -30.98 -4.97 -25.26
CA LYS A 768 -30.83 -6.36 -25.74
C LYS A 768 -31.11 -6.53 -27.23
N SER A 769 -32.08 -5.79 -27.78
CA SER A 769 -32.41 -5.83 -29.21
C SER A 769 -31.28 -5.22 -30.07
N TYR A 770 -30.66 -4.13 -29.61
CA TYR A 770 -29.56 -3.47 -30.33
C TYR A 770 -28.27 -4.30 -30.37
N ARG A 771 -27.93 -4.98 -29.25
CA ARG A 771 -26.73 -5.85 -29.16
C ARG A 771 -26.88 -7.16 -29.94
N SER A 772 -28.11 -7.66 -30.10
CA SER A 772 -28.44 -8.80 -30.97
C SER A 772 -28.23 -8.47 -32.45
N ASN A 773 -28.57 -7.24 -32.85
CA ASN A 773 -28.46 -6.81 -34.25
C ASN A 773 -27.02 -6.44 -34.66
N MET A 774 -26.16 -5.96 -33.75
CA MET A 774 -24.72 -5.77 -34.05
C MET A 774 -23.96 -7.09 -34.24
N LYS A 775 -24.27 -8.12 -33.42
CA LYS A 775 -23.65 -9.45 -33.56
C LYS A 775 -24.06 -10.19 -34.84
N SER A 776 -25.22 -9.87 -35.42
CA SER A 776 -25.67 -10.44 -36.69
C SER A 776 -25.04 -9.73 -37.90
N LEU A 777 -24.67 -8.44 -37.78
CA LEU A 777 -23.89 -7.71 -38.78
C LEU A 777 -22.41 -8.14 -38.82
N GLU A 778 -21.77 -8.35 -37.66
CA GLU A 778 -20.39 -8.89 -37.59
C GLU A 778 -20.30 -10.37 -38.05
N ALA A 779 -21.38 -11.13 -37.92
CA ALA A 779 -21.47 -12.51 -38.44
C ALA A 779 -21.73 -12.57 -39.95
N ALA A 780 -22.31 -11.52 -40.55
CA ALA A 780 -22.52 -11.42 -41.99
C ALA A 780 -21.25 -10.98 -42.74
N GLU A 781 -20.42 -10.10 -42.15
CA GLU A 781 -19.13 -9.70 -42.74
C GLU A 781 -18.06 -10.81 -42.76
N ARG A 782 -18.20 -11.84 -41.92
CA ARG A 782 -17.28 -13.01 -41.90
C ARG A 782 -17.67 -14.15 -42.85
N ARG A 783 -18.77 -14.04 -43.63
CA ARG A 783 -19.25 -15.10 -44.54
C ARG A 783 -19.29 -14.74 -46.03
N THR A 784 -18.65 -13.65 -46.44
CA THR A 784 -18.44 -13.31 -47.87
C THR A 784 -16.95 -13.21 -48.21
N LEU A 785 -16.26 -14.34 -48.10
CA LEU A 785 -15.00 -14.64 -48.78
C LEU A 785 -15.15 -16.00 -49.49
N SER A 786 -16.18 -16.12 -50.32
CA SER A 786 -16.24 -17.12 -51.39
C SER A 786 -17.13 -16.56 -52.49
N GLY A 787 -16.59 -16.52 -53.72
CA GLY A 787 -17.23 -15.86 -54.84
C GLY A 787 -18.56 -16.51 -55.22
N ASN A 788 -19.61 -15.69 -55.33
CA ASN A 788 -20.56 -15.74 -56.43
C ASN A 788 -21.48 -14.52 -56.42
N ALA A 789 -21.56 -13.85 -57.57
CA ALA A 789 -22.47 -12.75 -57.82
C ALA A 789 -23.88 -13.29 -58.08
N SER A 790 -24.75 -13.26 -57.07
CA SER A 790 -26.20 -13.13 -57.24
C SER A 790 -26.91 -13.24 -55.88
N PHE A 791 -27.06 -12.14 -55.16
CA PHE A 791 -28.19 -11.99 -54.22
C PHE A 791 -28.39 -10.51 -53.90
N ALA A 792 -28.61 -9.73 -54.95
CA ALA A 792 -29.12 -8.36 -54.86
C ALA A 792 -30.57 -8.36 -55.33
N LYS A 793 -31.53 -8.50 -54.40
CA LYS A 793 -32.91 -7.99 -54.49
C LYS A 793 -33.70 -8.41 -53.24
N SER A 794 -34.39 -7.45 -52.63
CA SER A 794 -35.08 -7.50 -51.32
C SER A 794 -34.10 -7.31 -50.16
N VAL A 795 -33.93 -6.12 -49.58
CA VAL A 795 -34.94 -5.33 -48.87
C VAL A 795 -34.66 -3.83 -49.05
N ARG A 796 -35.54 -3.12 -49.77
CA ARG A 796 -35.60 -1.65 -49.80
C ARG A 796 -36.74 -1.21 -48.88
N SER A 797 -36.40 -0.61 -47.73
CA SER A 797 -37.11 0.52 -47.11
C SER A 797 -36.67 0.71 -45.66
N PHE A 798 -35.79 1.68 -45.36
CA PHE A 798 -35.82 2.45 -44.10
C PHE A 798 -35.01 3.76 -44.29
N PRO A 799 -35.45 4.91 -43.73
CA PRO A 799 -34.97 6.22 -44.12
C PRO A 799 -33.61 6.58 -43.52
N THR A 800 -32.80 7.22 -44.36
CA THR A 800 -31.50 7.80 -44.07
C THR A 800 -31.66 9.10 -43.29
N ARG A 801 -31.25 9.15 -42.01
CA ARG A 801 -30.62 10.29 -41.29
C ARG A 801 -30.68 10.07 -39.78
N LEU A 802 -29.56 9.66 -39.20
CA LEU A 802 -29.19 9.97 -37.81
C LEU A 802 -27.76 10.48 -37.86
N ALA A 803 -27.61 11.80 -37.70
CA ALA A 803 -26.33 12.47 -37.65
C ALA A 803 -25.54 11.99 -36.42
N LEU A 804 -24.28 11.60 -36.61
CA LEU A 804 -23.32 11.43 -35.52
C LEU A 804 -23.23 12.76 -34.74
N PRO A 805 -23.23 12.77 -33.38
CA PRO A 805 -22.95 13.99 -32.65
C PRO A 805 -21.51 14.41 -32.93
N ALA A 806 -21.31 15.68 -33.25
CA ALA A 806 -20.00 16.27 -33.46
C ALA A 806 -19.10 16.06 -32.22
N ALA A 807 -17.80 15.88 -32.45
CA ALA A 807 -16.77 15.89 -31.42
C ALA A 807 -16.98 17.09 -30.45
N ASN A 808 -16.81 16.85 -29.15
CA ASN A 808 -16.88 17.91 -28.15
C ASN A 808 -15.94 19.05 -28.54
N LYS A 809 -16.49 20.27 -28.72
CA LYS A 809 -15.74 21.49 -29.08
C LYS A 809 -14.66 21.91 -28.06
N CYS A 810 -14.49 21.18 -26.95
CA CYS A 810 -13.60 21.54 -25.86
C CYS A 810 -12.14 21.09 -26.09
N ASP A 811 -11.90 19.93 -26.69
CA ASP A 811 -10.57 19.33 -26.87
C ASP A 811 -9.63 20.10 -27.82
N GLN A 812 -10.14 21.17 -28.46
CA GLN A 812 -9.37 22.04 -29.35
C GLN A 812 -9.08 23.43 -28.74
N LYS A 813 -9.51 23.71 -27.51
CA LYS A 813 -9.29 25.02 -26.85
C LYS A 813 -8.10 24.96 -25.90
N THR A 814 -7.19 25.92 -26.03
CA THR A 814 -6.06 26.15 -25.12
C THR A 814 -6.52 26.99 -23.93
N HIS A 815 -6.15 26.58 -22.72
CA HIS A 815 -6.40 27.31 -21.48
C HIS A 815 -5.11 27.97 -20.99
N SER A 816 -5.21 29.13 -20.35
CA SER A 816 -4.04 29.84 -19.81
C SER A 816 -4.39 30.54 -18.51
N ALA A 817 -3.40 30.67 -17.62
CA ALA A 817 -3.49 31.47 -16.41
C ALA A 817 -2.14 32.13 -16.13
N SER A 818 -2.16 33.40 -15.75
CA SER A 818 -0.97 34.17 -15.38
C SER A 818 -1.31 35.17 -14.28
N ILE A 819 -0.43 35.27 -13.28
CA ILE A 819 -0.57 36.25 -12.20
C ILE A 819 -0.10 37.61 -12.72
N VAL A 820 -0.96 38.63 -12.63
CA VAL A 820 -0.73 39.96 -13.20
C VAL A 820 -0.43 41.04 -12.15
N ALA A 821 -0.83 40.83 -10.89
CA ALA A 821 -0.51 41.73 -9.78
C ALA A 821 -0.45 40.99 -8.43
N GLY A 822 0.25 41.57 -7.45
CA GLY A 822 0.53 41.01 -6.12
C GLY A 822 1.93 40.35 -6.00
N PRO A 823 2.27 39.78 -4.82
CA PRO A 823 1.41 39.66 -3.64
C PRO A 823 1.23 40.98 -2.89
N ASN A 824 -0.01 41.32 -2.55
CA ASN A 824 -0.29 42.42 -1.61
C ASN A 824 -0.20 41.93 -0.18
N VAL A 825 0.02 42.89 0.71
CA VAL A 825 0.13 42.69 2.16
C VAL A 825 -1.25 42.65 2.81
N TYR A 826 -1.43 41.75 3.79
CA TYR A 826 -2.56 41.73 4.71
C TYR A 826 -2.14 42.31 6.08
N GLU A 827 -2.80 43.38 6.53
CA GLU A 827 -2.41 44.14 7.73
C GLU A 827 -3.31 43.81 8.94
N ALA A 828 -2.78 44.00 10.16
CA ALA A 828 -3.47 43.64 11.40
C ALA A 828 -4.76 44.44 11.67
N ASP A 829 -4.88 45.65 11.12
CA ASP A 829 -6.03 46.53 11.29
C ASP A 829 -7.24 46.13 10.41
N GLU A 830 -7.09 45.13 9.55
CA GLU A 830 -8.13 44.71 8.61
C GLU A 830 -9.22 43.78 9.21
N LYS A 831 -9.16 43.38 10.49
CA LYS A 831 -10.22 42.68 11.28
C LYS A 831 -11.18 41.78 10.47
N ARG A 832 -10.64 40.74 9.81
CA ARG A 832 -11.39 39.75 8.99
C ARG A 832 -12.02 40.30 7.70
N LYS A 833 -11.63 41.48 7.21
CA LYS A 833 -12.01 41.95 5.88
C LYS A 833 -11.16 41.24 4.83
N GLY A 834 -11.81 40.68 3.82
CA GLY A 834 -11.10 40.03 2.71
C GLY A 834 -10.20 41.00 1.97
N ARG A 835 -8.90 40.68 1.90
CA ARG A 835 -7.88 41.43 1.17
C ARG A 835 -7.36 40.62 -0.01
N LYS A 836 -7.25 41.28 -1.15
CA LYS A 836 -6.66 40.66 -2.36
C LYS A 836 -5.19 40.37 -2.16
N VAL A 837 -4.79 39.12 -2.26
CA VAL A 837 -3.38 38.70 -2.26
C VAL A 837 -2.79 38.84 -3.66
N ILE A 838 -3.42 38.26 -4.69
CA ILE A 838 -2.95 38.34 -6.09
C ILE A 838 -4.11 38.52 -7.08
N ASP A 839 -3.80 39.08 -8.25
CA ASP A 839 -4.69 39.12 -9.41
C ASP A 839 -4.22 38.15 -10.48
N ILE A 840 -5.16 37.40 -11.07
CA ILE A 840 -4.93 36.33 -12.03
C ILE A 840 -5.71 36.63 -13.31
N ASP A 841 -4.98 36.76 -14.42
CA ASP A 841 -5.56 36.75 -15.76
C ASP A 841 -5.69 35.30 -16.22
N CYS A 842 -6.92 34.84 -16.46
CA CYS A 842 -7.18 33.45 -16.85
C CYS A 842 -8.16 33.34 -18.02
N ARG A 843 -7.93 32.32 -18.86
CA ARG A 843 -8.72 32.06 -20.06
C ARG A 843 -9.31 30.65 -20.04
N GLY A 844 -10.63 30.60 -19.97
CA GLY A 844 -11.42 29.38 -20.07
C GLY A 844 -11.42 28.50 -18.82
N LEU A 845 -10.87 28.99 -17.70
CA LEU A 845 -10.81 28.31 -16.41
C LEU A 845 -11.51 29.14 -15.33
N GLU A 846 -12.07 28.47 -14.33
CA GLU A 846 -12.52 29.05 -13.05
C GLU A 846 -11.74 28.34 -11.93
N PHE A 847 -11.27 29.10 -10.94
CA PHE A 847 -10.60 28.56 -9.75
C PHE A 847 -11.64 28.33 -8.66
N THR A 848 -11.72 27.12 -8.13
CA THR A 848 -12.75 26.74 -7.14
C THR A 848 -12.21 26.59 -5.74
N ASP A 849 -10.90 26.45 -5.58
CA ASP A 849 -10.25 26.22 -4.29
C ASP A 849 -8.76 26.58 -4.38
N PHE A 850 -8.15 26.97 -3.26
CA PHE A 850 -6.75 27.38 -3.16
C PHE A 850 -6.04 26.67 -2.00
N LYS A 851 -4.79 26.28 -2.25
CA LYS A 851 -3.89 25.74 -1.23
C LYS A 851 -2.73 26.69 -1.00
N ALA A 852 -2.62 27.17 0.23
CA ALA A 852 -1.52 28.02 0.69
C ALA A 852 -0.24 27.22 0.98
N ASP A 853 0.09 26.24 0.13
CA ASP A 853 1.27 25.39 0.30
C ASP A 853 2.54 26.22 -0.02
N GLY A 854 3.31 26.59 1.01
CA GLY A 854 4.60 27.31 0.89
C GLY A 854 4.85 28.27 2.05
N GLU A 855 6.03 28.91 2.07
CA GLU A 855 6.44 29.78 3.18
C GLU A 855 5.81 31.18 3.09
N TRP A 856 5.18 31.60 4.18
CA TRP A 856 4.68 32.96 4.39
C TRP A 856 5.58 33.72 5.35
N GLN A 857 5.47 35.05 5.31
CA GLN A 857 6.16 35.94 6.23
C GLN A 857 5.21 36.98 6.83
N ALA A 858 5.49 37.40 8.06
CA ALA A 858 4.82 38.48 8.76
C ALA A 858 5.81 39.20 9.70
N LYS A 859 5.37 40.28 10.35
CA LYS A 859 6.15 41.03 11.33
C LYS A 859 5.37 41.23 12.62
N GLY A 860 6.05 41.20 13.77
CA GLY A 860 5.47 41.60 15.05
C GLY A 860 4.94 43.04 14.99
N THR A 861 3.71 43.24 15.46
CA THR A 861 2.99 44.54 15.33
C THR A 861 3.71 45.66 16.09
N GLU A 862 4.26 45.36 17.27
CA GLU A 862 4.94 46.35 18.12
C GLU A 862 6.48 46.28 18.02
N SER A 863 7.03 45.07 17.87
CA SER A 863 8.47 44.81 17.89
C SER A 863 9.14 44.89 16.50
N SER A 864 8.35 44.82 15.42
CA SER A 864 8.83 44.55 14.05
C SER A 864 9.72 43.29 13.93
N THR A 865 9.61 42.32 14.85
CA THR A 865 10.29 41.01 14.76
C THR A 865 9.85 40.30 13.48
N PRO A 866 10.78 39.89 12.59
CA PRO A 866 10.42 39.18 11.36
C PRO A 866 10.11 37.72 11.65
N PHE A 867 8.97 37.24 11.17
CA PHE A 867 8.60 35.83 11.15
C PHE A 867 8.67 35.34 9.70
N THR A 868 9.66 34.51 9.40
CA THR A 868 9.92 33.96 8.05
C THR A 868 9.80 32.44 8.15
N ALA A 869 8.96 31.81 7.32
CA ALA A 869 8.53 30.39 7.38
C ALA A 869 7.25 30.12 8.19
N ILE A 870 6.25 30.98 8.02
CA ILE A 870 4.87 30.75 8.49
C ILE A 870 4.21 29.71 7.57
N ASP A 871 3.72 28.61 8.14
CA ASP A 871 2.93 27.59 7.44
C ASP A 871 1.43 27.79 7.74
N LEU A 872 0.66 28.07 6.69
CA LEU A 872 -0.79 28.30 6.78
C LEU A 872 -1.63 27.10 6.34
N SER A 873 -1.00 25.94 6.05
CA SER A 873 -1.69 24.76 5.51
C SER A 873 -2.65 24.09 6.51
N GLU A 874 -2.43 24.28 7.82
CA GLU A 874 -3.30 23.76 8.89
C GLU A 874 -4.44 24.73 9.27
N GLY A 875 -4.51 25.93 8.67
CA GLY A 875 -5.56 26.92 8.89
C GLY A 875 -5.40 27.80 10.14
N GLU A 876 -4.36 27.56 10.94
CA GLU A 876 -3.93 28.38 12.08
C GLU A 876 -2.41 28.32 12.27
N TRP A 877 -1.83 29.36 12.85
CA TRP A 877 -0.40 29.44 13.17
C TRP A 877 -0.19 30.21 14.49
N TYR A 878 0.78 29.79 15.29
CA TYR A 878 1.12 30.36 16.60
C TYR A 878 2.63 30.43 16.78
N ASP A 879 3.11 31.50 17.37
CA ASP A 879 4.51 31.68 17.77
C ASP A 879 4.60 32.68 18.94
N TYR A 880 5.80 32.99 19.41
CA TYR A 880 6.04 33.90 20.52
C TYR A 880 7.01 35.01 20.14
N ASP A 881 6.61 36.27 20.29
CA ASP A 881 7.47 37.41 20.02
C ASP A 881 8.33 37.73 21.24
N GLU A 882 9.54 37.18 21.28
CA GLU A 882 10.47 37.38 22.41
C GLU A 882 10.76 38.86 22.72
N LYS A 883 10.67 39.77 21.73
CA LYS A 883 10.93 41.20 21.94
C LYS A 883 9.73 41.95 22.50
N ALA A 884 8.52 41.55 22.13
CA ALA A 884 7.29 42.11 22.68
C ALA A 884 6.91 41.45 24.02
N GLY A 885 7.34 40.20 24.23
CA GLY A 885 7.00 39.41 25.41
C GLY A 885 5.57 38.84 25.35
N ASP A 886 5.00 38.70 24.16
CA ASP A 886 3.61 38.28 23.93
C ASP A 886 3.51 37.18 22.85
N GLU A 887 2.44 36.39 22.93
CA GLU A 887 2.10 35.36 21.93
C GLU A 887 1.54 36.01 20.65
N VAL A 888 1.96 35.51 19.49
CA VAL A 888 1.46 35.92 18.19
C VAL A 888 0.72 34.76 17.51
N ALA A 889 -0.35 35.07 16.79
CA ALA A 889 -1.16 34.04 16.13
C ALA A 889 -1.85 34.54 14.86
N ILE A 890 -2.12 33.61 13.94
CA ILE A 890 -2.93 33.79 12.74
C ILE A 890 -4.03 32.73 12.79
N LYS A 891 -5.30 33.14 12.81
CA LYS A 891 -6.45 32.23 12.97
C LYS A 891 -7.56 32.54 11.98
N GLU A 892 -8.53 31.63 11.89
CA GLU A 892 -9.74 31.78 11.07
C GLU A 892 -9.45 32.13 9.60
N ILE A 893 -8.44 31.47 9.02
CA ILE A 893 -7.99 31.72 7.64
C ILE A 893 -9.04 31.22 6.65
N THR A 894 -9.44 32.09 5.73
CA THR A 894 -10.35 31.78 4.63
C THR A 894 -9.81 32.32 3.30
N TRP A 895 -10.04 31.57 2.23
CA TRP A 895 -9.57 31.88 0.88
C TRP A 895 -10.74 31.94 -0.08
N GLU A 896 -10.86 33.03 -0.84
CA GLU A 896 -11.91 33.22 -1.85
C GLU A 896 -11.28 33.58 -3.20
N CYS A 897 -11.87 33.08 -4.30
CA CYS A 897 -11.42 33.36 -5.66
C CYS A 897 -12.57 34.03 -6.44
N ASP A 898 -12.55 35.35 -6.54
CA ASP A 898 -13.68 36.13 -7.05
C ASP A 898 -13.41 36.86 -8.38
N ILE A 899 -14.49 37.09 -9.14
CA ILE A 899 -14.50 37.88 -10.38
C ILE A 899 -14.67 39.36 -10.03
N PHE A 900 -13.75 40.19 -10.51
CA PHE A 900 -13.84 41.63 -10.28
C PHE A 900 -15.07 42.25 -10.98
N GLY A 901 -15.98 42.86 -10.21
CA GLY A 901 -17.05 43.73 -10.74
C GLY A 901 -18.50 43.52 -10.25
N GLN A 902 -18.79 42.68 -9.24
CA GLN A 902 -20.19 42.50 -8.76
C GLN A 902 -20.46 42.75 -7.26
N HIS A 903 -19.46 43.07 -6.43
CA HIS A 903 -19.67 43.16 -4.96
C HIS A 903 -19.03 44.36 -4.26
N GLU A 904 -18.84 45.50 -4.93
CA GLU A 904 -18.37 46.73 -4.26
C GLU A 904 -19.44 47.44 -3.39
N GLU A 905 -20.71 47.00 -3.37
CA GLU A 905 -21.78 47.68 -2.60
C GLU A 905 -22.07 47.12 -1.20
N ASN A 906 -21.53 45.97 -0.79
CA ASN A 906 -21.97 45.32 0.46
C ASN A 906 -21.02 45.43 1.68
N TYR A 907 -19.92 46.18 1.59
CA TYR A 907 -18.93 46.28 2.68
C TYR A 907 -18.72 47.69 3.26
N LEU A 908 -19.78 48.50 3.33
CA LEU A 908 -19.79 49.77 4.06
C LEU A 908 -20.94 49.85 5.07
N THR A 909 -20.55 49.64 6.34
CA THR A 909 -21.09 50.20 7.59
C THR A 909 -22.60 50.15 7.88
N LYS A 910 -22.96 49.40 8.93
CA LYS A 910 -23.99 49.84 9.90
C LYS A 910 -23.75 49.21 11.28
N ASP A 911 -22.89 49.87 12.06
CA ASP A 911 -23.07 49.93 13.51
C ASP A 911 -24.21 50.92 13.81
N VAL A 912 -25.31 50.43 14.39
CA VAL A 912 -26.22 51.24 15.21
C VAL A 912 -26.75 50.36 16.35
N SER A 913 -26.33 50.68 17.56
CA SER A 913 -27.00 50.32 18.80
C SER A 913 -28.26 51.18 18.97
N LEU A 914 -29.39 50.57 19.40
CA LEU A 914 -30.35 51.06 20.40
C LEU A 914 -31.59 50.13 20.46
N ALA A 915 -31.80 49.59 21.66
CA ALA A 915 -32.99 49.02 22.29
C ALA A 915 -34.29 48.79 21.47
N ASP A 916 -34.71 47.51 21.41
CA ASP A 916 -36.11 47.10 21.53
C ASP A 916 -36.17 45.74 22.26
N PRO A 917 -36.88 45.59 23.39
CA PRO A 917 -36.88 44.38 24.21
C PRO A 917 -38.08 43.51 23.85
N ASP A 918 -37.99 42.71 22.78
CA ASP A 918 -38.83 41.51 22.58
C ASP A 918 -38.43 40.79 21.29
N GLN A 919 -37.34 40.00 21.34
CA GLN A 919 -37.11 38.90 20.39
C GLN A 919 -35.94 38.03 20.87
N THR A 920 -36.26 36.94 21.57
CA THR A 920 -35.33 35.87 21.92
C THR A 920 -35.08 34.96 20.72
N SER A 921 -33.99 35.19 19.98
CA SER A 921 -33.44 34.20 19.05
C SER A 921 -32.49 33.25 19.80
N ILE A 922 -32.88 31.99 19.94
CA ILE A 922 -32.10 30.94 20.58
C ILE A 922 -31.00 30.48 19.61
N THR A 923 -29.74 30.80 19.90
CA THR A 923 -28.58 30.18 19.25
C THR A 923 -28.38 28.80 19.86
N MET A 924 -28.76 27.72 19.17
CA MET A 924 -28.46 26.35 19.63
C MET A 924 -27.04 25.97 19.23
N SER A 925 -26.16 25.83 20.23
CA SER A 925 -24.90 25.12 20.10
C SER A 925 -25.18 23.62 19.90
N PHE A 926 -24.74 23.02 18.79
CA PHE A 926 -24.81 21.58 18.60
C PHE A 926 -23.77 20.89 19.50
N GLN A 927 -24.22 20.36 20.64
CA GLN A 927 -23.48 19.39 21.44
C GLN A 927 -23.95 17.98 21.07
N PRO A 928 -23.05 17.04 20.73
CA PRO A 928 -23.43 15.63 20.56
C PRO A 928 -23.92 15.06 21.90
N VAL A 929 -25.23 14.91 22.05
CA VAL A 929 -25.84 14.28 23.23
C VAL A 929 -25.96 12.77 22.98
N ASN A 930 -25.65 11.96 23.99
CA ASN A 930 -25.91 10.52 23.94
C ASN A 930 -27.43 10.29 23.72
N PRO A 931 -27.87 9.62 22.64
CA PRO A 931 -29.30 9.45 22.35
C PRO A 931 -29.97 8.40 23.24
N ARG A 932 -29.22 7.63 24.04
CA ARG A 932 -29.74 6.52 24.84
C ARG A 932 -30.71 6.95 25.94
N PRO A 933 -30.43 7.97 26.77
CA PRO A 933 -31.41 8.47 27.75
C PRO A 933 -32.69 9.00 27.08
N PHE A 934 -32.55 9.63 25.90
CA PHE A 934 -33.70 10.11 25.13
C PHE A 934 -34.57 8.94 24.66
N LEU A 935 -33.99 7.90 24.04
CA LEU A 935 -34.78 6.77 23.58
C LEU A 935 -35.39 5.95 24.72
N GLN A 936 -34.67 5.78 25.83
CA GLN A 936 -35.20 5.06 27.01
C GLN A 936 -36.41 5.77 27.62
N THR A 937 -36.42 7.10 27.64
CA THR A 937 -37.56 7.89 28.16
C THR A 937 -38.75 7.93 27.20
N ARG A 938 -38.57 7.51 25.94
CA ARG A 938 -39.60 7.52 24.89
C ARG A 938 -40.21 6.16 24.60
N VAL A 939 -39.74 5.09 25.25
CA VAL A 939 -40.38 3.77 25.18
C VAL A 939 -41.84 3.90 25.62
N GLY A 940 -42.77 3.47 24.76
CA GLY A 940 -44.21 3.57 24.95
C GLY A 940 -44.85 4.83 24.33
N THR A 941 -44.09 5.69 23.65
CA THR A 941 -44.61 6.89 22.96
C THR A 941 -44.62 6.73 21.44
N GLU A 942 -45.45 7.51 20.73
CA GLU A 942 -45.43 7.53 19.26
C GLU A 942 -44.21 8.31 18.73
N MET A 943 -43.52 7.69 17.79
CA MET A 943 -42.33 8.25 17.16
C MET A 943 -42.45 8.25 15.65
N VAL A 944 -41.82 9.25 15.02
CA VAL A 944 -41.56 9.31 13.59
C VAL A 944 -40.07 9.06 13.37
N ILE A 945 -39.74 8.15 12.45
CA ILE A 945 -38.37 7.75 12.14
C ILE A 945 -38.15 7.89 10.64
N ARG A 946 -37.21 8.74 10.24
CA ARG A 946 -36.82 8.90 8.83
C ARG A 946 -35.59 8.09 8.50
N LEU A 947 -35.60 7.37 7.38
CA LEU A 947 -34.44 6.62 6.89
C LEU A 947 -33.48 7.49 6.08
N LYS A 948 -32.21 7.07 6.03
CA LYS A 948 -31.14 7.75 5.27
C LYS A 948 -31.32 7.71 3.74
N TRP A 949 -32.18 6.83 3.23
CA TRP A 949 -32.41 6.64 1.78
C TRP A 949 -33.90 6.55 1.48
N GLY A 950 -34.29 7.02 0.30
CA GLY A 950 -35.62 6.76 -0.27
C GLY A 950 -36.77 7.64 0.23
N GLN A 951 -36.52 8.73 0.96
CA GLN A 951 -37.57 9.61 1.51
C GLN A 951 -38.65 8.82 2.28
N THR A 952 -38.23 7.74 2.97
CA THR A 952 -39.11 6.83 3.70
C THR A 952 -39.14 7.20 5.18
N GLU A 953 -40.34 7.31 5.73
CA GLU A 953 -40.63 7.63 7.11
C GLU A 953 -41.55 6.57 7.72
N TYR A 954 -41.25 6.16 8.94
CA TYR A 954 -42.10 5.25 9.71
C TYR A 954 -42.68 6.00 10.89
N LYS A 955 -43.99 5.88 11.10
CA LYS A 955 -44.68 6.38 12.29
C LYS A 955 -45.21 5.20 13.08
N GLY A 956 -44.85 5.07 14.35
CA GLY A 956 -45.32 3.95 15.18
C GLY A 956 -44.97 4.14 16.64
N LYS A 957 -45.51 3.28 17.51
CA LYS A 957 -45.25 3.32 18.95
C LYS A 957 -43.94 2.62 19.27
N LEU A 958 -43.01 3.31 19.93
CA LEU A 958 -41.72 2.73 20.34
C LEU A 958 -41.95 1.65 21.40
N GLU A 959 -41.69 0.39 21.07
CA GLU A 959 -41.91 -0.76 21.96
C GLU A 959 -40.67 -1.11 22.79
N SER A 960 -39.50 -1.15 22.14
CA SER A 960 -38.23 -1.41 22.83
C SER A 960 -37.04 -0.91 22.02
N ILE A 961 -35.90 -0.81 22.70
CA ILE A 961 -34.60 -0.54 22.10
C ILE A 961 -33.58 -1.55 22.62
N ASP A 962 -32.65 -1.98 21.76
CA ASP A 962 -31.56 -2.88 22.17
C ASP A 962 -30.27 -2.12 22.55
N SER A 963 -29.22 -2.86 22.91
CA SER A 963 -27.91 -2.29 23.25
C SER A 963 -27.24 -1.51 22.12
N TYR A 964 -27.67 -1.73 20.88
CA TYR A 964 -27.19 -1.07 19.66
C TYR A 964 -28.12 0.07 19.21
N MET A 965 -29.11 0.42 20.03
CA MET A 965 -30.10 1.47 19.75
C MET A 965 -30.99 1.16 18.55
N ASN A 966 -31.12 -0.11 18.15
CA ASN A 966 -32.12 -0.52 17.18
C ASN A 966 -33.51 -0.34 17.80
N VAL A 967 -34.44 0.17 17.00
CA VAL A 967 -35.76 0.59 17.45
C VAL A 967 -36.81 -0.40 16.98
N LEU A 968 -37.58 -0.95 17.91
CA LEU A 968 -38.77 -1.74 17.60
C LEU A 968 -40.00 -0.84 17.68
N LEU A 969 -40.68 -0.64 16.56
CA LEU A 969 -41.96 0.07 16.48
C LEU A 969 -43.12 -0.94 16.38
N ARG A 970 -44.23 -0.62 17.06
CA ARG A 970 -45.50 -1.33 16.96
C ARG A 970 -46.54 -0.43 16.28
N ASP A 971 -47.51 -1.06 15.63
CA ASP A 971 -48.59 -0.39 14.88
C ASP A 971 -48.05 0.64 13.88
N THR A 972 -46.96 0.25 13.21
CA THR A 972 -46.14 1.12 12.37
C THR A 972 -46.81 1.37 11.02
N GLU A 973 -46.92 2.63 10.63
CA GLU A 973 -47.32 3.09 9.30
C GLU A 973 -46.08 3.52 8.51
N GLU A 974 -46.05 3.20 7.21
CA GLU A 974 -45.01 3.63 6.30
C GLU A 974 -45.47 4.81 5.44
N PHE A 975 -44.58 5.77 5.26
CA PHE A 975 -44.74 6.92 4.39
C PHE A 975 -43.56 7.00 3.43
N ILE A 976 -43.82 7.14 2.14
CA ILE A 976 -42.79 7.37 1.11
C ILE A 976 -43.14 8.67 0.39
N ASP A 977 -42.20 9.61 0.33
CA ASP A 977 -42.42 10.96 -0.21
C ASP A 977 -43.66 11.65 0.41
N GLY A 978 -43.84 11.48 1.73
CA GLY A 978 -44.97 12.04 2.49
C GLY A 978 -46.34 11.37 2.25
N LYS A 979 -46.40 10.29 1.45
CA LYS A 979 -47.65 9.54 1.21
C LYS A 979 -47.67 8.24 1.98
N ASN A 980 -48.75 7.99 2.73
CA ASN A 980 -48.95 6.74 3.45
C ASN A 980 -49.07 5.56 2.46
N THR A 981 -48.16 4.58 2.57
CA THR A 981 -48.10 3.38 1.73
C THR A 981 -48.71 2.14 2.39
N GLY A 982 -49.02 2.20 3.70
CA GLY A 982 -49.75 1.18 4.43
C GLY A 982 -49.26 0.95 5.86
N THR A 983 -50.00 0.12 6.61
CA THR A 983 -49.65 -0.30 7.97
C THR A 983 -48.83 -1.60 7.94
N LEU A 984 -47.64 -1.58 8.52
CA LEU A 984 -46.69 -2.70 8.59
C LEU A 984 -46.75 -3.46 9.93
N GLY A 985 -47.41 -2.92 10.95
CA GLY A 985 -47.51 -3.54 12.26
C GLY A 985 -46.20 -3.42 13.03
N LEU A 986 -45.48 -4.52 13.23
CA LEU A 986 -44.28 -4.57 14.07
C LEU A 986 -43.01 -4.45 13.20
N VAL A 987 -42.26 -3.37 13.35
CA VAL A 987 -41.13 -3.02 12.49
C VAL A 987 -39.88 -2.80 13.33
N LEU A 988 -38.83 -3.58 13.05
CA LEU A 988 -37.50 -3.38 13.64
C LEU A 988 -36.62 -2.54 12.71
N ILE A 989 -36.19 -1.38 13.17
CA ILE A 989 -35.35 -0.44 12.42
C ILE A 989 -33.96 -0.41 13.05
N ARG A 990 -32.93 -0.70 12.26
CA ARG A 990 -31.55 -0.60 12.74
C ARG A 990 -31.12 0.87 12.86
N CYS A 991 -30.45 1.22 13.97
CA CYS A 991 -30.08 2.61 14.28
C CYS A 991 -29.26 3.27 13.17
N ASN A 992 -28.34 2.53 12.55
CA ASN A 992 -27.49 3.03 11.48
C ASN A 992 -28.23 3.40 10.18
N ASN A 993 -29.50 3.01 10.04
CA ASN A 993 -30.34 3.35 8.89
C ASN A 993 -31.16 4.62 9.12
N ILE A 994 -31.19 5.14 10.36
CA ILE A 994 -32.00 6.29 10.76
C ILE A 994 -31.24 7.58 10.46
N LEU A 995 -31.89 8.50 9.76
CA LEU A 995 -31.40 9.86 9.48
C LEU A 995 -31.73 10.78 10.66
N TRP A 996 -32.99 10.78 11.08
CA TRP A 996 -33.46 11.44 12.29
C TRP A 996 -34.70 10.71 12.84
N MET A 997 -35.01 10.96 14.11
CA MET A 997 -36.20 10.45 14.78
C MET A 997 -36.76 11.53 15.71
N GLY A 998 -38.09 11.61 15.82
CA GLY A 998 -38.78 12.64 16.60
C GLY A 998 -40.04 12.10 17.26
N SER A 999 -40.54 12.79 18.29
CA SER A 999 -41.87 12.52 18.85
C SER A 999 -42.91 12.89 17.80
N ALA A 1000 -43.93 12.05 17.61
CA ALA A 1000 -44.98 12.32 16.63
C ALA A 1000 -45.71 13.65 16.89
N ASP A 1001 -45.75 14.12 18.14
CA ASP A 1001 -46.40 15.37 18.56
C ASP A 1001 -45.70 16.64 18.05
N ASN A 1002 -44.43 16.56 17.63
CA ASN A 1002 -43.59 17.73 17.32
C ASN A 1002 -43.09 17.77 15.87
N VAL A 1003 -43.58 16.89 14.99
CA VAL A 1003 -43.10 16.80 13.61
C VAL A 1003 -44.27 16.75 12.63
N GLU A 1004 -44.44 17.82 11.84
CA GLU A 1004 -45.32 17.79 10.67
C GLU A 1004 -44.64 17.04 9.52
N MET A 1005 -45.30 16.02 8.98
CA MET A 1005 -44.77 15.11 7.93
C MET A 1005 -44.53 15.79 6.57
N THR A 1006 -44.63 17.11 6.48
CA THR A 1006 -44.46 17.89 5.24
C THR A 1006 -43.41 19.00 5.33
N ASP A 1007 -42.85 19.27 6.50
CA ASP A 1007 -41.81 20.28 6.66
C ASP A 1007 -40.66 19.69 7.46
N LEU A 1008 -39.51 19.50 6.80
CA LEU A 1008 -38.17 19.51 7.41
C LEU A 1008 -37.12 19.26 6.31
N GLY A 1009 -36.94 20.26 5.45
CA GLY A 1009 -35.62 20.52 4.91
C GLY A 1009 -34.76 21.08 6.04
N LEU A 1010 -33.85 20.25 6.57
CA LEU A 1010 -32.73 20.61 7.46
C LEU A 1010 -33.00 21.82 8.37
N ARG A 1011 -33.58 21.58 9.55
CA ARG A 1011 -33.41 22.46 10.71
C ARG A 1011 -32.50 21.79 11.74
#